data_AF-A0A7Y2HZX6-F1
#
_entry.id   AF-A0A7Y2HZX6-F1
#
_cell.length_a   1.000
_cell.length_b   1.000
_cell.length_c   1.000
_cell.angle_alpha   90.00
_cell.angle_beta   90.00
_cell.angle_gamma   90.00
#
_symmetry.space_group_name_H-M   'P 1'
#
loop_
_entity.id
_entity.type
_entity.pdbx_description
1 polymer ?
#
loop_
_entity_poly.entity_id
_entity_poly.type
_entity_poly.pdbx_seq_one_letter_code
_entity_poly.pdbx_strand_id
1 'polypeptide(L)'
;MLQLPLTAVLLVAAGVTASTDADVTYRDADGDLVTISLDGPGRLDVRLDGDVATNADATRVAVAGANGDTTLRVSIERGATRIGVVETNHAIGRIVFAGAVHGPMRVRACRVGELRFENGVSGVTVSVLESIDRVVIAGTLDASSIAAATLTHLAVAGDVRDSHVLAGARLDGSGDLTRGQYHAATIVSVRVGGDVVDSIIAAGGDPGVDGRFEDGDILSGGLIESLEVGGVIAGRQSPHVNPGIYAARIGWLHVNGIAGAGKGPTPGMTTGSAVIDPQPSAEAALKKSRVKRILERASKRAVQLGVNATIAITDREGNLLGVVRMDEPPLAAAKTTVKIRAGGKNGLEAVDNFIPTSIIAATKAGTAAFLSTSKGNAFTTRTAGYIIQEHFPPGILFQDGGPLFGVQLSSLPTSDVNRLPLGLSADPGGLPLYRMGELVGGIGVEADGVYTVDPTLVGGASTVEEEIALAGQIGLEPPAEIRADTIFVDGIRLDYANARPPKLSSLNSLRPYANLVASGRLVELLPPRTSPTGVSGRTTMFAKVKLGTLKLETPDASRAPAPSMSPDDPGAPGALGLDFWDEATKTFDFVRGDANGSKRLSPNDVRKILQHAHEANERLRAAIRRDHPKRSQVTVAVVDLNGNILGVLRSRDAPVFGYDVAVQKARTAAFFSRTDAGDEIKRLDHEVDVAAIQAIDLGSHRLIDPSLTRPYARHVNKARTLGVELDGSVAVADRTGGFLSRPRLPDGLEGAPRGPFTALPPDRFSPFNTGLQTVLILPELVEFLMEFTALDESIALARFTNGVVGDGGGVVPLDDNAGDAGPDDLNPGGGLPGRSLANGMQIFAGSVPLYEGGRLVGGVGVSGDGIEQDDYVAIEGAHGYQQFGSSVTRADEVHIAGGIRLPYVKFPRARFEGQ
;
A
#
# COMPACT_ATOMS: atom_id res chain seq x y z
N MET A 1 -50.91 -51.33 6.99
CA MET A 1 -51.63 -50.51 6.00
C MET A 1 -52.61 -49.63 6.76
N LEU A 2 -52.15 -48.48 7.23
CA LEU A 2 -52.99 -47.52 7.95
C LEU A 2 -53.03 -46.23 7.14
N GLN A 3 -54.26 -45.78 6.87
CA GLN A 3 -54.61 -44.51 6.26
C GLN A 3 -54.09 -43.35 7.11
N LEU A 4 -53.45 -42.38 6.46
CA LEU A 4 -53.47 -40.98 6.87
C LEU A 4 -54.27 -40.20 5.81
N PRO A 5 -54.97 -39.12 6.22
CA PRO A 5 -56.23 -38.68 5.64
C PRO A 5 -56.07 -37.91 4.33
N LEU A 6 -57.09 -37.97 3.48
CA LEU A 6 -57.26 -37.08 2.33
C LEU A 6 -57.39 -35.62 2.84
N THR A 7 -56.31 -34.86 2.79
CA THR A 7 -56.39 -33.41 2.57
C THR A 7 -56.38 -33.21 1.05
N ALA A 8 -57.38 -32.51 0.53
CA ALA A 8 -57.71 -32.45 -0.89
C ALA A 8 -56.52 -31.99 -1.74
N VAL A 9 -55.86 -32.93 -2.43
CA VAL A 9 -54.98 -32.61 -3.56
C VAL A 9 -55.88 -32.07 -4.66
N LEU A 10 -55.98 -30.76 -4.77
CA LEU A 10 -56.66 -30.11 -5.89
C LEU A 10 -55.81 -30.39 -7.14
N LEU A 11 -56.19 -31.39 -7.94
CA LEU A 11 -55.57 -31.64 -9.25
C LEU A 11 -56.01 -30.53 -10.20
N VAL A 12 -55.10 -29.60 -10.50
CA VAL A 12 -55.35 -28.44 -11.37
C VAL A 12 -54.78 -28.72 -12.76
N ALA A 13 -55.64 -29.02 -13.74
CA ALA A 13 -55.19 -29.18 -15.13
C ALA A 13 -54.46 -27.91 -15.64
N ALA A 14 -53.52 -28.09 -16.57
CA ALA A 14 -52.64 -27.06 -17.09
C ALA A 14 -53.33 -25.72 -17.40
N GLY A 15 -52.80 -24.62 -16.85
CA GLY A 15 -53.26 -23.26 -17.12
C GLY A 15 -54.45 -22.75 -16.28
N VAL A 16 -54.96 -23.53 -15.32
CA VAL A 16 -56.09 -23.14 -14.45
C VAL A 16 -55.58 -22.49 -13.15
N THR A 17 -56.31 -21.49 -12.64
CA THR A 17 -56.08 -20.85 -11.33
C THR A 17 -56.94 -21.54 -10.28
N ALA A 18 -56.31 -22.08 -9.24
CA ALA A 18 -56.97 -22.67 -8.09
C ALA A 18 -57.13 -21.64 -6.98
N SER A 19 -58.37 -21.39 -6.55
CA SER A 19 -58.71 -20.36 -5.57
C SER A 19 -59.42 -20.98 -4.37
N THR A 20 -58.73 -21.11 -3.24
CA THR A 20 -59.12 -21.95 -2.10
C THR A 20 -58.75 -21.32 -0.76
N ASP A 21 -59.48 -21.70 0.30
CA ASP A 21 -59.17 -21.35 1.70
C ASP A 21 -58.42 -22.50 2.40
N ALA A 22 -57.93 -23.48 1.64
CA ALA A 22 -57.23 -24.68 2.10
C ALA A 22 -55.91 -24.88 1.35
N ASP A 23 -55.00 -25.68 1.91
CA ASP A 23 -53.67 -25.93 1.37
C ASP A 23 -53.70 -26.48 -0.07
N VAL A 24 -52.78 -25.99 -0.91
CA VAL A 24 -52.55 -26.47 -2.27
C VAL A 24 -51.28 -27.29 -2.30
N THR A 25 -51.39 -28.58 -2.63
CA THR A 25 -50.25 -29.49 -2.74
C THR A 25 -50.10 -29.98 -4.19
N TYR A 26 -48.89 -29.90 -4.75
CA TYR A 26 -48.58 -30.35 -6.11
C TYR A 26 -47.15 -30.91 -6.21
N ARG A 27 -46.81 -31.59 -7.31
CA ARG A 27 -45.43 -31.97 -7.64
C ARG A 27 -44.85 -30.99 -8.64
N ASP A 28 -43.71 -30.40 -8.31
CA ASP A 28 -43.00 -29.46 -9.17
C ASP A 28 -42.31 -30.15 -10.35
N ALA A 29 -41.73 -29.37 -11.28
CA ALA A 29 -41.06 -29.88 -12.49
C ALA A 29 -39.98 -30.93 -12.20
N ASP A 30 -39.32 -30.85 -11.05
CA ASP A 30 -38.25 -31.74 -10.62
C ASP A 30 -38.78 -32.98 -9.87
N GLY A 31 -40.11 -33.03 -9.63
CA GLY A 31 -40.83 -34.14 -9.02
C GLY A 31 -41.00 -34.03 -7.49
N ASP A 32 -40.56 -32.92 -6.91
CA ASP A 32 -40.61 -32.66 -5.48
C ASP A 32 -42.01 -32.20 -5.05
N LEU A 33 -42.46 -32.63 -3.87
CA LEU A 33 -43.78 -32.27 -3.36
C LEU A 33 -43.73 -30.86 -2.74
N VAL A 34 -44.49 -29.93 -3.32
CA VAL A 34 -44.65 -28.55 -2.84
C VAL A 34 -46.03 -28.39 -2.21
N THR A 35 -46.08 -27.85 -1.00
CA THR A 35 -47.31 -27.51 -0.27
C THR A 35 -47.35 -26.02 0.01
N ILE A 36 -48.37 -25.33 -0.47
CA ILE A 36 -48.66 -23.93 -0.19
C ILE A 36 -49.84 -23.88 0.76
N SER A 37 -49.61 -23.34 1.94
CA SER A 37 -50.58 -23.27 3.04
C SER A 37 -50.81 -21.83 3.46
N LEU A 38 -52.04 -21.53 3.85
CA LEU A 38 -52.44 -20.22 4.34
C LEU A 38 -53.05 -20.41 5.74
N ASP A 39 -52.43 -19.80 6.74
CA ASP A 39 -52.94 -19.77 8.11
C ASP A 39 -53.42 -18.35 8.43
N GLY A 40 -54.60 -18.23 9.05
CA GLY A 40 -55.27 -16.95 9.29
C GLY A 40 -56.13 -16.46 8.10
N PRO A 41 -56.61 -15.20 8.15
CA PRO A 41 -57.60 -14.70 7.20
C PRO A 41 -57.00 -14.47 5.81
N GLY A 42 -57.73 -14.89 4.77
CA GLY A 42 -57.35 -14.67 3.38
C GLY A 42 -57.76 -15.85 2.51
N ARG A 43 -57.59 -15.68 1.20
CA ARG A 43 -57.86 -16.71 0.18
C ARG A 43 -56.63 -16.87 -0.71
N LEU A 44 -56.26 -18.12 -0.97
CA LEU A 44 -55.08 -18.50 -1.72
C LEU A 44 -55.44 -18.78 -3.19
N ASP A 45 -54.76 -18.08 -4.11
CA ASP A 45 -54.88 -18.21 -5.56
C ASP A 45 -53.58 -18.73 -6.17
N VAL A 46 -53.51 -20.00 -6.56
CA VAL A 46 -52.31 -20.62 -7.17
C VAL A 46 -52.53 -20.91 -8.65
N ARG A 47 -51.57 -20.52 -9.49
CA ARG A 47 -51.52 -20.81 -10.93
C ARG A 47 -50.27 -21.63 -11.28
N LEU A 48 -50.44 -22.73 -12.01
CA LEU A 48 -49.37 -23.65 -12.41
C LEU A 48 -49.11 -23.59 -13.92
N ASP A 49 -47.85 -23.78 -14.34
CA ASP A 49 -47.44 -23.92 -15.76
C ASP A 49 -47.31 -25.41 -16.12
N GLY A 50 -48.37 -25.97 -16.72
CA GLY A 50 -48.45 -27.39 -17.04
C GLY A 50 -49.42 -28.18 -16.16
N ASP A 51 -49.65 -29.45 -16.52
CA ASP A 51 -50.60 -30.33 -15.83
C ASP A 51 -49.93 -30.97 -14.61
N VAL A 52 -50.60 -30.99 -13.44
CA VAL A 52 -50.03 -31.58 -12.21
C VAL A 52 -49.66 -33.05 -12.38
N ALA A 53 -50.27 -33.73 -13.37
CA ALA A 53 -49.97 -35.12 -13.69
C ALA A 53 -48.56 -35.34 -14.30
N THR A 54 -47.92 -34.31 -14.87
CA THR A 54 -46.62 -34.42 -15.56
C THR A 54 -45.51 -33.59 -14.93
N ASN A 55 -45.68 -33.15 -13.68
CA ASN A 55 -44.81 -32.21 -12.95
C ASN A 55 -44.94 -30.76 -13.48
N ALA A 56 -45.25 -29.78 -12.60
CA ALA A 56 -45.54 -28.39 -12.99
C ALA A 56 -45.08 -27.37 -11.92
N ASP A 57 -44.51 -26.24 -12.33
CA ASP A 57 -44.06 -25.16 -11.44
C ASP A 57 -45.16 -24.10 -11.24
N ALA A 58 -45.22 -23.48 -10.04
CA ALA A 58 -46.17 -22.41 -9.79
C ALA A 58 -45.71 -21.10 -10.42
N THR A 59 -46.49 -20.55 -11.35
CA THR A 59 -46.19 -19.25 -11.97
C THR A 59 -46.68 -18.08 -11.14
N ARG A 60 -47.74 -18.26 -10.34
CA ARG A 60 -48.29 -17.22 -9.47
C ARG A 60 -48.94 -17.83 -8.23
N VAL A 61 -48.69 -17.22 -7.08
CA VAL A 61 -49.30 -17.49 -5.78
C VAL A 61 -49.78 -16.14 -5.23
N ALA A 62 -51.08 -15.87 -5.34
CA ALA A 62 -51.67 -14.63 -4.86
C ALA A 62 -52.47 -14.89 -3.57
N VAL A 63 -52.40 -13.96 -2.61
CA VAL A 63 -53.22 -14.00 -1.39
C VAL A 63 -54.12 -12.78 -1.33
N ALA A 64 -55.43 -13.01 -1.45
CA ALA A 64 -56.46 -11.99 -1.34
C ALA A 64 -57.00 -11.91 0.10
N GLY A 65 -57.27 -10.71 0.60
CA GLY A 65 -57.86 -10.52 1.94
C GLY A 65 -56.94 -10.84 3.12
N ALA A 66 -55.63 -10.92 2.90
CA ALA A 66 -54.64 -11.05 3.98
C ALA A 66 -54.63 -9.84 4.92
N ASN A 67 -54.25 -10.07 6.17
CA ASN A 67 -53.95 -9.02 7.14
C ASN A 67 -52.68 -9.38 7.96
N GLY A 68 -52.38 -8.58 8.99
CA GLY A 68 -51.21 -8.78 9.86
C GLY A 68 -51.16 -10.09 10.64
N ASP A 69 -52.27 -10.85 10.71
CA ASP A 69 -52.34 -12.16 11.37
C ASP A 69 -52.18 -13.33 10.37
N THR A 70 -52.18 -13.04 9.06
CA THR A 70 -52.09 -14.06 8.01
C THR A 70 -50.65 -14.54 7.84
N THR A 71 -50.45 -15.86 7.79
CA THR A 71 -49.19 -16.52 7.46
C THR A 71 -49.33 -17.32 6.17
N LEU A 72 -48.60 -16.92 5.13
CA LEU A 72 -48.41 -17.75 3.93
C LEU A 72 -47.18 -18.63 4.14
N ARG A 73 -47.33 -19.95 4.03
CA ARG A 73 -46.20 -20.89 4.12
C ARG A 73 -46.12 -21.76 2.88
N VAL A 74 -44.98 -21.69 2.20
CA VAL A 74 -44.59 -22.57 1.09
C VAL A 74 -43.59 -23.58 1.63
N SER A 75 -43.91 -24.87 1.58
CA SER A 75 -43.05 -25.96 2.05
C SER A 75 -42.72 -26.91 0.90
N ILE A 76 -41.50 -27.43 0.85
CA ILE A 76 -41.07 -28.42 -0.13
C ILE A 76 -40.40 -29.60 0.56
N GLU A 77 -40.70 -30.83 0.13
CA GLU A 77 -40.17 -32.04 0.77
C GLU A 77 -38.66 -32.25 0.54
N ARG A 78 -38.17 -31.97 -0.67
CA ARG A 78 -36.75 -32.05 -1.08
C ARG A 78 -36.48 -31.02 -2.18
N GLY A 79 -35.22 -30.67 -2.39
CA GLY A 79 -34.84 -29.79 -3.48
C GLY A 79 -35.15 -28.31 -3.25
N ALA A 80 -35.34 -27.57 -4.36
CA ALA A 80 -35.51 -26.14 -4.38
C ALA A 80 -36.79 -25.77 -5.12
N THR A 81 -37.64 -24.93 -4.52
CA THR A 81 -38.89 -24.55 -5.17
C THR A 81 -38.67 -23.47 -6.24
N ARG A 82 -39.37 -23.59 -7.37
CA ARG A 82 -39.48 -22.58 -8.42
C ARG A 82 -40.90 -22.00 -8.41
N ILE A 83 -41.03 -20.79 -7.87
CA ILE A 83 -42.28 -20.03 -7.92
C ILE A 83 -42.01 -18.74 -8.71
N GLY A 84 -42.84 -18.43 -9.71
CA GLY A 84 -42.68 -17.22 -10.50
C GLY A 84 -42.97 -15.95 -9.71
N VAL A 85 -44.16 -15.83 -9.14
CA VAL A 85 -44.60 -14.65 -8.37
C VAL A 85 -45.37 -15.06 -7.13
N VAL A 86 -45.01 -14.52 -5.97
CA VAL A 86 -45.82 -14.52 -4.75
C VAL A 86 -46.31 -13.09 -4.53
N GLU A 87 -47.61 -12.87 -4.43
CA GLU A 87 -48.14 -11.52 -4.30
C GLU A 87 -49.33 -11.38 -3.36
N THR A 88 -49.41 -10.24 -2.69
CA THR A 88 -50.57 -9.84 -1.93
C THR A 88 -50.81 -8.34 -2.05
N ASN A 89 -52.08 -7.97 -2.20
CA ASN A 89 -52.50 -6.57 -2.29
C ASN A 89 -52.74 -5.93 -0.90
N HIS A 90 -52.51 -6.66 0.19
CA HIS A 90 -52.74 -6.20 1.56
C HIS A 90 -51.51 -6.43 2.44
N ALA A 91 -51.58 -6.00 3.71
CA ALA A 91 -50.56 -6.35 4.69
C ALA A 91 -50.64 -7.85 5.01
N ILE A 92 -49.49 -8.50 5.19
CA ILE A 92 -49.42 -9.91 5.59
C ILE A 92 -48.51 -10.05 6.81
N GLY A 93 -48.93 -10.87 7.77
CA GLY A 93 -48.18 -11.12 9.00
C GLY A 93 -46.85 -11.78 8.74
N ARG A 94 -46.87 -12.95 8.08
CA ARG A 94 -45.64 -13.70 7.78
C ARG A 94 -45.70 -14.37 6.41
N ILE A 95 -44.57 -14.38 5.71
CA ILE A 95 -44.34 -15.24 4.55
C ILE A 95 -43.17 -16.15 4.89
N VAL A 96 -43.41 -17.47 4.85
CA VAL A 96 -42.41 -18.49 5.17
C VAL A 96 -42.15 -19.38 3.97
N PHE A 97 -40.88 -19.50 3.59
CA PHE A 97 -40.41 -20.53 2.66
C PHE A 97 -39.65 -21.59 3.47
N ALA A 98 -40.33 -22.71 3.70
CA ALA A 98 -39.84 -23.90 4.38
C ALA A 98 -39.18 -24.83 3.34
N GLY A 99 -38.01 -24.41 2.84
CA GLY A 99 -37.28 -25.05 1.75
C GLY A 99 -36.19 -24.14 1.18
N ALA A 100 -35.28 -24.67 0.35
CA ALA A 100 -34.40 -23.83 -0.45
C ALA A 100 -35.20 -23.20 -1.59
N VAL A 101 -34.85 -21.96 -1.96
CA VAL A 101 -35.51 -21.23 -3.05
C VAL A 101 -34.47 -20.85 -4.09
N HIS A 102 -34.68 -21.28 -5.34
CA HIS A 102 -33.76 -21.02 -6.45
C HIS A 102 -34.51 -20.63 -7.72
N GLY A 103 -33.98 -19.64 -8.43
CA GLY A 103 -34.53 -19.18 -9.73
C GLY A 103 -35.32 -17.88 -9.60
N PRO A 104 -35.74 -17.28 -10.74
CA PRO A 104 -36.37 -15.97 -10.75
C PRO A 104 -37.74 -16.02 -10.07
N MET A 105 -37.77 -15.73 -8.77
CA MET A 105 -39.00 -15.58 -7.99
C MET A 105 -39.20 -14.12 -7.60
N ARG A 106 -40.42 -13.62 -7.72
CA ARG A 106 -40.78 -12.27 -7.27
C ARG A 106 -41.75 -12.31 -6.09
N VAL A 107 -41.45 -11.59 -5.02
CA VAL A 107 -42.39 -11.38 -3.90
C VAL A 107 -42.87 -9.93 -3.93
N ARG A 108 -44.19 -9.71 -3.96
CA ARG A 108 -44.81 -8.39 -3.97
C ARG A 108 -45.83 -8.27 -2.85
N ALA A 109 -45.67 -7.31 -1.95
CA ALA A 109 -46.62 -7.07 -0.87
C ALA A 109 -46.70 -5.59 -0.52
N CYS A 110 -47.78 -5.17 0.14
CA CYS A 110 -47.87 -3.81 0.68
C CYS A 110 -47.03 -3.67 1.96
N ARG A 111 -47.26 -4.53 2.94
CA ARG A 111 -46.49 -4.62 4.20
C ARG A 111 -46.30 -6.08 4.58
N VAL A 112 -45.13 -6.42 5.10
CA VAL A 112 -44.79 -7.76 5.58
C VAL A 112 -44.26 -7.66 7.01
N GLY A 113 -44.89 -8.34 7.97
CA GLY A 113 -44.36 -8.39 9.33
C GLY A 113 -43.02 -9.16 9.34
N GLU A 114 -43.04 -10.40 8.88
CA GLU A 114 -41.83 -11.23 8.80
C GLU A 114 -41.73 -11.98 7.47
N LEU A 115 -40.61 -11.77 6.77
CA LEU A 115 -40.22 -12.58 5.62
C LEU A 115 -39.15 -13.57 6.06
N ARG A 116 -39.48 -14.86 6.04
CA ARG A 116 -38.60 -15.92 6.53
C ARG A 116 -38.29 -16.94 5.43
N PHE A 117 -37.00 -17.18 5.24
CA PHE A 117 -36.47 -18.30 4.47
C PHE A 117 -35.77 -19.25 5.44
N GLU A 118 -36.26 -20.48 5.56
CA GLU A 118 -35.71 -21.48 6.47
C GLU A 118 -34.44 -22.15 5.93
N ASN A 119 -34.04 -21.84 4.69
CA ASN A 119 -32.79 -22.26 4.05
C ASN A 119 -32.19 -21.13 3.20
N GLY A 120 -31.20 -21.45 2.35
CA GLY A 120 -30.59 -20.50 1.41
C GLY A 120 -31.53 -20.05 0.29
N VAL A 121 -31.24 -18.87 -0.26
CA VAL A 121 -32.05 -18.15 -1.25
C VAL A 121 -31.16 -17.70 -2.39
N SER A 122 -31.52 -18.02 -3.64
CA SER A 122 -30.81 -17.55 -4.82
C SER A 122 -31.76 -17.12 -5.95
N GLY A 123 -31.51 -15.94 -6.55
CA GLY A 123 -32.30 -15.44 -7.69
C GLY A 123 -33.66 -14.80 -7.33
N VAL A 124 -33.88 -14.38 -6.08
CA VAL A 124 -35.18 -13.87 -5.61
C VAL A 124 -35.21 -12.34 -5.58
N THR A 125 -36.29 -11.75 -6.09
CA THR A 125 -36.57 -10.31 -5.98
C THR A 125 -37.78 -10.04 -5.08
N VAL A 126 -37.57 -9.37 -3.95
CA VAL A 126 -38.61 -8.96 -3.02
C VAL A 126 -38.80 -7.44 -3.14
N SER A 127 -40.00 -7.01 -3.51
CA SER A 127 -40.38 -5.59 -3.51
C SER A 127 -41.60 -5.40 -2.62
N VAL A 128 -41.41 -4.71 -1.49
CA VAL A 128 -42.49 -4.38 -0.55
C VAL A 128 -42.70 -2.87 -0.52
N LEU A 129 -43.92 -2.43 -0.79
CA LEU A 129 -44.19 -1.01 -1.06
C LEU A 129 -43.98 -0.11 0.18
N GLU A 130 -44.34 -0.61 1.36
CA GLU A 130 -44.29 0.14 2.61
C GLU A 130 -43.21 -0.39 3.56
N SER A 131 -43.47 -1.43 4.35
CA SER A 131 -42.52 -1.89 5.36
C SER A 131 -42.34 -3.39 5.41
N ILE A 132 -41.11 -3.79 5.71
CA ILE A 132 -40.76 -5.12 6.20
C ILE A 132 -40.23 -4.98 7.62
N ASP A 133 -40.91 -5.56 8.60
CA ASP A 133 -40.46 -5.41 9.99
C ASP A 133 -39.25 -6.31 10.25
N ARG A 134 -39.23 -7.52 9.68
CA ARG A 134 -38.09 -8.45 9.82
C ARG A 134 -37.87 -9.32 8.58
N VAL A 135 -36.62 -9.42 8.16
CA VAL A 135 -36.15 -10.43 7.20
C VAL A 135 -35.24 -11.42 7.93
N VAL A 136 -35.55 -12.71 7.82
CA VAL A 136 -34.74 -13.80 8.39
C VAL A 136 -34.41 -14.81 7.31
N ILE A 137 -33.11 -15.04 7.10
CA ILE A 137 -32.60 -16.04 6.18
C ILE A 137 -31.69 -16.98 6.97
N ALA A 138 -32.09 -18.24 7.11
CA ALA A 138 -31.33 -19.23 7.87
C ALA A 138 -30.12 -19.80 7.11
N GLY A 139 -30.03 -19.56 5.79
CA GLY A 139 -28.87 -19.91 4.96
C GLY A 139 -28.19 -18.68 4.32
N THR A 140 -27.59 -18.90 3.15
CA THR A 140 -26.96 -17.84 2.33
C THR A 140 -28.00 -17.10 1.48
N LEU A 141 -27.86 -15.78 1.37
CA LEU A 141 -28.57 -14.93 0.41
C LEU A 141 -27.66 -14.70 -0.80
N ASP A 142 -28.07 -15.12 -1.98
CA ASP A 142 -27.25 -15.11 -3.19
C ASP A 142 -28.00 -14.52 -4.38
N ALA A 143 -27.36 -13.74 -5.25
CA ALA A 143 -27.95 -13.20 -6.48
C ALA A 143 -29.41 -12.67 -6.34
N SER A 144 -29.71 -11.99 -5.23
CA SER A 144 -31.10 -11.67 -4.82
C SER A 144 -31.24 -10.21 -4.42
N SER A 145 -32.43 -9.64 -4.57
CA SER A 145 -32.70 -8.25 -4.24
C SER A 145 -33.88 -8.16 -3.27
N ILE A 146 -33.71 -7.44 -2.17
CA ILE A 146 -34.74 -7.17 -1.15
C ILE A 146 -34.84 -5.67 -0.99
N ALA A 147 -35.98 -5.09 -1.35
CA ALA A 147 -36.21 -3.65 -1.26
C ALA A 147 -37.54 -3.32 -0.56
N ALA A 148 -37.50 -2.36 0.35
CA ALA A 148 -38.68 -1.78 0.98
C ALA A 148 -38.48 -0.32 1.36
N ALA A 149 -39.58 0.45 1.44
CA ALA A 149 -39.51 1.83 1.92
C ALA A 149 -39.06 1.90 3.39
N THR A 150 -39.33 0.86 4.19
CA THR A 150 -38.77 0.69 5.53
C THR A 150 -38.41 -0.78 5.75
N LEU A 151 -37.19 -1.04 6.23
CA LEU A 151 -36.72 -2.35 6.67
C LEU A 151 -36.14 -2.20 8.07
N THR A 152 -36.76 -2.84 9.06
CA THR A 152 -36.39 -2.61 10.47
C THR A 152 -35.28 -3.55 10.94
N HIS A 153 -35.39 -4.85 10.63
CA HIS A 153 -34.40 -5.87 11.03
C HIS A 153 -34.03 -6.79 9.86
N LEU A 154 -32.72 -6.97 9.65
CA LEU A 154 -32.17 -7.96 8.73
C LEU A 154 -31.34 -8.97 9.53
N ALA A 155 -31.62 -10.25 9.36
CA ALA A 155 -30.82 -11.35 9.90
C ALA A 155 -30.57 -12.41 8.82
N VAL A 156 -29.30 -12.59 8.46
CA VAL A 156 -28.83 -13.66 7.57
C VAL A 156 -27.87 -14.52 8.36
N ALA A 157 -28.14 -15.82 8.49
CA ALA A 157 -27.27 -16.71 9.28
C ALA A 157 -26.02 -17.14 8.50
N GLY A 158 -26.11 -17.24 7.17
CA GLY A 158 -24.99 -17.52 6.25
C GLY A 158 -24.43 -16.26 5.59
N ASP A 159 -23.92 -16.43 4.37
CA ASP A 159 -23.31 -15.34 3.58
C ASP A 159 -24.38 -14.50 2.84
N VAL A 160 -23.99 -13.30 2.40
CA VAL A 160 -24.72 -12.46 1.45
C VAL A 160 -23.82 -12.28 0.23
N ARG A 161 -24.23 -12.75 -0.95
CA ARG A 161 -23.45 -12.76 -2.20
C ARG A 161 -24.24 -12.16 -3.35
N ASP A 162 -23.60 -11.32 -4.18
CA ASP A 162 -24.20 -10.73 -5.39
C ASP A 162 -25.63 -10.17 -5.19
N SER A 163 -25.91 -9.61 -4.00
CA SER A 163 -27.27 -9.33 -3.55
C SER A 163 -27.46 -7.88 -3.11
N HIS A 164 -28.68 -7.37 -3.22
CA HIS A 164 -29.06 -6.04 -2.74
C HIS A 164 -30.05 -6.14 -1.58
N VAL A 165 -29.80 -5.41 -0.50
CA VAL A 165 -30.76 -5.19 0.58
C VAL A 165 -30.91 -3.70 0.83
N LEU A 166 -32.02 -3.14 0.39
CA LEU A 166 -32.23 -1.69 0.31
C LEU A 166 -33.41 -1.27 1.19
N ALA A 167 -33.08 -0.57 2.29
CA ALA A 167 -34.04 0.15 3.10
C ALA A 167 -34.17 1.59 2.60
N GLY A 168 -35.40 2.04 2.41
CA GLY A 168 -35.69 3.34 1.80
C GLY A 168 -35.82 3.29 0.28
N ALA A 169 -35.97 2.10 -0.31
CA ALA A 169 -36.13 1.93 -1.76
C ALA A 169 -37.54 1.44 -2.11
N ARG A 170 -38.19 2.10 -3.07
CA ARG A 170 -39.43 1.65 -3.71
C ARG A 170 -39.15 1.30 -5.16
N LEU A 171 -39.02 0.00 -5.45
CA LEU A 171 -38.80 -0.52 -6.79
C LEU A 171 -40.13 -0.87 -7.46
N ASP A 172 -40.23 -0.69 -8.77
CA ASP A 172 -41.39 -1.08 -9.60
C ASP A 172 -41.58 -2.63 -9.73
N GLY A 173 -40.79 -3.39 -8.96
CA GLY A 173 -40.78 -4.84 -8.93
C GLY A 173 -40.09 -5.48 -10.13
N SER A 174 -39.34 -4.72 -10.94
CA SER A 174 -38.40 -5.23 -11.95
C SER A 174 -37.02 -5.58 -11.38
N GLY A 175 -36.67 -5.02 -10.22
CA GLY A 175 -35.32 -5.12 -9.64
C GLY A 175 -34.32 -4.12 -10.23
N ASP A 176 -34.74 -3.31 -11.22
CA ASP A 176 -33.92 -2.26 -11.82
C ASP A 176 -33.81 -1.06 -10.88
N LEU A 177 -32.57 -0.79 -10.44
CA LEU A 177 -32.27 0.31 -9.53
C LEU A 177 -32.46 1.69 -10.16
N THR A 178 -32.39 1.81 -11.50
CA THR A 178 -32.53 3.11 -12.19
C THR A 178 -33.96 3.65 -12.18
N ARG A 179 -34.94 2.80 -11.85
CA ARG A 179 -36.38 3.12 -11.86
C ARG A 179 -36.98 3.22 -10.45
N GLY A 180 -36.15 3.08 -9.42
CA GLY A 180 -36.55 3.15 -8.02
C GLY A 180 -36.77 4.57 -7.52
N GLN A 181 -37.59 4.73 -6.48
CA GLN A 181 -37.60 5.92 -5.64
C GLN A 181 -36.83 5.64 -4.35
N TYR A 182 -35.92 6.55 -3.99
CA TYR A 182 -35.04 6.39 -2.84
C TYR A 182 -35.27 7.48 -1.79
N HIS A 183 -35.31 7.08 -0.53
CA HIS A 183 -35.49 7.94 0.63
C HIS A 183 -34.52 7.53 1.75
N ALA A 184 -34.22 8.46 2.65
CA ALA A 184 -33.50 8.13 3.87
C ALA A 184 -34.32 7.14 4.72
N ALA A 185 -33.66 6.12 5.26
CA ALA A 185 -34.31 5.10 6.08
C ALA A 185 -33.45 4.73 7.29
N THR A 186 -34.09 4.13 8.30
CA THR A 186 -33.40 3.57 9.45
C THR A 186 -33.55 2.06 9.46
N ILE A 187 -32.43 1.34 9.58
CA ILE A 187 -32.41 -0.08 9.93
C ILE A 187 -31.96 -0.18 11.38
N VAL A 188 -32.78 -0.77 12.24
CA VAL A 188 -32.47 -0.90 13.67
C VAL A 188 -31.36 -1.93 13.87
N SER A 189 -31.44 -3.08 13.19
CA SER A 189 -30.38 -4.08 13.28
C SER A 189 -30.13 -4.81 11.97
N VAL A 190 -28.87 -4.90 11.57
CA VAL A 190 -28.38 -5.80 10.55
C VAL A 190 -27.47 -6.83 11.20
N ARG A 191 -27.77 -8.11 11.03
CA ARG A 191 -26.91 -9.23 11.43
C ARG A 191 -26.67 -10.15 10.24
N VAL A 192 -25.41 -10.35 9.86
CA VAL A 192 -24.98 -11.36 8.91
C VAL A 192 -24.03 -12.31 9.64
N GLY A 193 -24.30 -13.61 9.62
CA GLY A 193 -23.47 -14.61 10.31
C GLY A 193 -22.19 -14.96 9.55
N GLY A 194 -22.22 -14.89 8.21
CA GLY A 194 -21.09 -15.11 7.31
C GLY A 194 -20.60 -13.85 6.61
N ASP A 195 -20.12 -14.00 5.38
CA ASP A 195 -19.50 -12.94 4.58
C ASP A 195 -20.55 -12.09 3.84
N VAL A 196 -20.25 -10.82 3.54
CA VAL A 196 -20.99 -9.96 2.62
C VAL A 196 -20.12 -9.69 1.40
N VAL A 197 -20.30 -10.47 0.34
CA VAL A 197 -19.45 -10.46 -0.85
C VAL A 197 -20.23 -9.91 -2.04
N ASP A 198 -19.66 -8.98 -2.80
CA ASP A 198 -20.25 -8.45 -4.04
C ASP A 198 -21.70 -7.95 -3.88
N SER A 199 -22.04 -7.51 -2.67
CA SER A 199 -23.41 -7.21 -2.27
C SER A 199 -23.54 -5.80 -1.71
N ILE A 200 -24.77 -5.28 -1.71
CA ILE A 200 -25.11 -3.94 -1.21
C ILE A 200 -26.11 -4.07 -0.07
N ILE A 201 -25.82 -3.47 1.09
CA ILE A 201 -26.83 -3.25 2.14
C ILE A 201 -26.93 -1.74 2.39
N ALA A 202 -28.08 -1.14 2.13
CA ALA A 202 -28.26 0.30 2.21
C ALA A 202 -29.39 0.70 3.16
N ALA A 203 -29.13 1.67 4.03
CA ALA A 203 -30.12 2.40 4.82
C ALA A 203 -30.20 3.85 4.32
N GLY A 204 -30.96 4.06 3.25
CA GLY A 204 -30.93 5.27 2.46
C GLY A 204 -29.68 5.37 1.56
N GLY A 205 -29.91 5.78 0.31
CA GLY A 205 -28.90 5.93 -0.74
C GLY A 205 -29.59 5.94 -2.11
N ASP A 206 -29.09 6.73 -3.04
CA ASP A 206 -29.67 6.90 -4.38
C ASP A 206 -28.61 6.55 -5.42
N PRO A 207 -28.68 5.37 -6.07
CA PRO A 207 -27.67 4.86 -7.00
C PRO A 207 -27.60 5.60 -8.34
N GLY A 208 -28.05 6.85 -8.38
CA GLY A 208 -27.98 7.70 -9.56
C GLY A 208 -28.74 7.18 -10.78
N VAL A 209 -28.47 7.82 -11.92
CA VAL A 209 -29.15 7.55 -13.20
C VAL A 209 -28.69 6.27 -13.89
N ASP A 210 -27.55 5.71 -13.49
CA ASP A 210 -26.97 4.48 -14.03
C ASP A 210 -27.20 3.26 -13.12
N GLY A 211 -27.91 3.44 -12.00
CA GLY A 211 -28.35 2.36 -11.11
C GLY A 211 -27.19 1.74 -10.34
N ARG A 212 -26.10 2.49 -10.18
CA ARG A 212 -24.87 2.08 -9.51
C ARG A 212 -24.65 2.98 -8.30
N PHE A 213 -24.43 2.37 -7.14
CA PHE A 213 -24.07 3.14 -5.96
C PHE A 213 -22.65 3.68 -6.12
N GLU A 214 -22.50 5.00 -6.21
CA GLU A 214 -21.19 5.67 -6.28
C GLU A 214 -20.82 6.39 -4.97
N ASP A 215 -19.58 6.88 -4.93
CA ASP A 215 -19.05 7.66 -3.82
C ASP A 215 -19.84 8.98 -3.66
N GLY A 216 -20.64 9.06 -2.60
CA GLY A 216 -21.42 10.26 -2.27
C GLY A 216 -22.94 10.13 -2.46
N ASP A 217 -23.39 9.00 -3.01
CA ASP A 217 -24.79 8.67 -3.29
C ASP A 217 -25.58 8.22 -2.05
N ILE A 218 -25.31 8.86 -0.91
CA ILE A 218 -25.94 8.57 0.38
C ILE A 218 -26.95 9.67 0.71
N LEU A 219 -28.19 9.27 1.01
CA LEU A 219 -29.23 10.21 1.39
C LEU A 219 -29.08 10.64 2.86
N SER A 220 -29.11 11.95 3.10
CA SER A 220 -29.05 12.53 4.44
C SER A 220 -30.18 12.00 5.33
N GLY A 221 -29.83 11.49 6.52
CA GLY A 221 -30.78 10.89 7.47
C GLY A 221 -30.83 9.35 7.45
N GLY A 222 -30.11 8.70 6.51
CA GLY A 222 -29.95 7.25 6.50
C GLY A 222 -29.19 6.73 7.73
N LEU A 223 -29.73 5.76 8.46
CA LEU A 223 -29.15 5.27 9.72
C LEU A 223 -29.20 3.74 9.81
N ILE A 224 -28.08 3.13 10.19
CA ILE A 224 -28.10 1.75 10.72
C ILE A 224 -27.78 1.85 12.20
N GLU A 225 -28.71 1.52 13.09
CA GLU A 225 -28.48 1.65 14.53
C GLU A 225 -27.49 0.60 15.04
N SER A 226 -27.56 -0.63 14.54
CA SER A 226 -26.64 -1.72 14.87
C SER A 226 -26.32 -2.57 13.65
N LEU A 227 -25.03 -2.74 13.34
CA LEU A 227 -24.53 -3.59 12.26
C LEU A 227 -23.55 -4.64 12.82
N GLU A 228 -23.88 -5.91 12.61
CA GLU A 228 -23.09 -7.08 13.00
C GLU A 228 -22.82 -7.96 11.78
N VAL A 229 -21.56 -8.20 11.43
CA VAL A 229 -21.16 -9.11 10.35
C VAL A 229 -20.13 -10.10 10.90
N GLY A 230 -20.52 -11.36 10.98
CA GLY A 230 -19.75 -12.46 11.54
C GLY A 230 -18.61 -12.95 10.64
N GLY A 231 -18.65 -12.63 9.35
CA GLY A 231 -17.60 -12.88 8.38
C GLY A 231 -16.99 -11.58 7.83
N VAL A 232 -16.67 -11.58 6.53
CA VAL A 232 -15.99 -10.46 5.86
C VAL A 232 -16.87 -9.70 4.87
N ILE A 233 -16.71 -8.38 4.78
CA ILE A 233 -17.28 -7.60 3.67
C ILE A 233 -16.25 -7.57 2.53
N ALA A 234 -16.63 -7.96 1.31
CA ALA A 234 -15.72 -8.13 0.18
C ALA A 234 -16.34 -7.74 -1.15
N GLY A 235 -15.50 -7.36 -2.11
CA GLY A 235 -15.87 -7.14 -3.50
C GLY A 235 -14.85 -7.78 -4.44
N ARG A 236 -15.26 -8.75 -5.26
CA ARG A 236 -14.47 -9.42 -6.29
C ARG A 236 -15.26 -9.44 -7.60
N GLN A 237 -14.95 -8.55 -8.54
CA GLN A 237 -15.58 -8.59 -9.87
C GLN A 237 -17.12 -8.60 -9.81
N SER A 238 -17.72 -7.90 -8.85
CA SER A 238 -19.18 -7.75 -8.77
C SER A 238 -19.74 -7.16 -10.07
N PRO A 239 -20.96 -7.54 -10.50
CA PRO A 239 -21.72 -6.74 -11.46
C PRO A 239 -22.06 -5.33 -10.92
N HIS A 240 -21.87 -5.09 -9.61
CA HIS A 240 -22.09 -3.81 -8.96
C HIS A 240 -20.77 -3.03 -8.86
N VAL A 241 -20.81 -1.76 -9.28
CA VAL A 241 -19.59 -0.94 -9.40
C VAL A 241 -18.93 -0.67 -8.04
N ASN A 242 -19.70 -0.67 -6.94
CA ASN A 242 -19.18 -0.60 -5.57
C ASN A 242 -20.05 -1.44 -4.59
N PRO A 243 -19.74 -2.73 -4.37
CA PRO A 243 -20.38 -3.50 -3.30
C PRO A 243 -19.99 -2.95 -1.92
N GLY A 244 -20.91 -2.94 -0.96
CA GLY A 244 -20.65 -2.39 0.37
C GLY A 244 -21.89 -2.07 1.20
N ILE A 245 -21.67 -1.41 2.34
CA ILE A 245 -22.72 -0.95 3.25
C ILE A 245 -22.89 0.56 3.12
N TYR A 246 -24.12 1.02 2.88
CA TYR A 246 -24.43 2.42 2.62
C TYR A 246 -25.38 2.96 3.70
N ALA A 247 -24.93 3.95 4.48
CA ALA A 247 -25.77 4.69 5.41
C ALA A 247 -25.13 6.05 5.73
N ALA A 248 -25.95 7.08 6.00
CA ALA A 248 -25.41 8.37 6.41
C ALA A 248 -24.79 8.32 7.82
N ARG A 249 -25.28 7.42 8.68
CA ARG A 249 -24.77 7.15 10.03
C ARG A 249 -24.86 5.66 10.35
N ILE A 250 -23.90 5.15 11.10
CA ILE A 250 -23.96 3.82 11.74
C ILE A 250 -23.78 4.05 13.24
N GLY A 251 -24.71 3.55 14.06
CA GLY A 251 -24.72 3.71 15.51
C GLY A 251 -23.70 2.80 16.19
N TRP A 252 -23.90 1.49 16.07
CA TRP A 252 -23.02 0.44 16.59
C TRP A 252 -22.55 -0.48 15.46
N LEU A 253 -21.26 -0.82 15.43
CA LEU A 253 -20.63 -1.60 14.38
C LEU A 253 -19.75 -2.72 14.96
N HIS A 254 -19.97 -3.95 14.51
CA HIS A 254 -19.14 -5.11 14.79
C HIS A 254 -18.97 -5.92 13.50
N VAL A 255 -17.75 -6.05 13.01
CA VAL A 255 -17.42 -6.82 11.81
C VAL A 255 -16.18 -7.65 12.12
N ASN A 256 -16.25 -8.97 11.91
CA ASN A 256 -15.15 -9.89 12.25
C ASN A 256 -13.96 -9.80 11.25
N GLY A 257 -14.17 -9.24 10.06
CA GLY A 257 -13.12 -8.85 9.11
C GLY A 257 -13.67 -8.12 7.88
N ILE A 258 -12.82 -7.56 7.02
CA ILE A 258 -13.18 -7.03 5.69
C ILE A 258 -12.13 -7.62 4.75
N ALA A 259 -12.56 -8.41 3.76
CA ALA A 259 -11.64 -9.16 2.90
C ALA A 259 -11.61 -8.53 1.51
N GLY A 260 -10.41 -8.17 1.06
CA GLY A 260 -10.15 -8.04 -0.37
C GLY A 260 -10.26 -9.42 -1.04
N ALA A 261 -10.72 -9.42 -2.28
CA ALA A 261 -10.73 -10.58 -3.14
C ALA A 261 -9.35 -11.27 -3.26
N GLY A 262 -9.13 -12.41 -2.59
CA GLY A 262 -7.96 -13.27 -2.78
C GLY A 262 -7.93 -14.45 -1.80
N LYS A 263 -7.63 -15.67 -2.28
CA LYS A 263 -7.73 -16.96 -1.56
C LYS A 263 -6.78 -17.06 -0.33
N GLY A 264 -7.27 -17.67 0.76
CA GLY A 264 -6.68 -17.66 2.13
C GLY A 264 -5.37 -18.42 2.38
N PRO A 265 -4.91 -18.48 3.66
CA PRO A 265 -5.54 -19.38 4.66
C PRO A 265 -5.82 -18.76 6.05
N THR A 266 -6.88 -19.27 6.71
CA THR A 266 -7.11 -19.62 8.15
C THR A 266 -6.56 -18.71 9.29
N PRO A 267 -7.18 -18.72 10.50
CA PRO A 267 -7.44 -17.56 11.35
C PRO A 267 -6.22 -16.98 12.08
N GLY A 268 -6.17 -15.66 12.10
CA GLY A 268 -5.26 -14.85 12.91
C GLY A 268 -4.39 -13.91 12.08
N MET A 269 -4.98 -12.95 11.38
CA MET A 269 -4.22 -11.83 10.82
C MET A 269 -4.97 -10.51 11.06
N THR A 270 -4.36 -9.73 11.95
CA THR A 270 -4.59 -8.34 12.29
C THR A 270 -4.18 -7.41 11.15
N THR A 271 -4.91 -6.31 10.93
CA THR A 271 -4.55 -5.23 10.00
C THR A 271 -4.23 -3.97 10.79
N GLY A 272 -2.95 -3.65 10.97
CA GLY A 272 -2.55 -2.33 11.46
C GLY A 272 -2.49 -1.28 10.35
N SER A 273 -2.84 -0.05 10.69
CA SER A 273 -2.71 1.13 9.84
C SER A 273 -1.30 1.73 9.93
N ALA A 274 -0.57 1.81 8.83
CA ALA A 274 0.59 2.70 8.74
C ALA A 274 0.09 4.14 8.59
N VAL A 275 0.39 4.98 9.58
CA VAL A 275 0.31 6.44 9.50
C VAL A 275 1.65 6.96 8.98
N ILE A 276 1.77 7.05 7.65
CA ILE A 276 2.73 7.97 7.04
C ILE A 276 2.46 9.36 7.65
N ASP A 277 3.52 10.08 8.02
CA ASP A 277 3.57 11.43 8.61
C ASP A 277 2.27 12.23 8.48
N PRO A 278 1.76 12.95 9.51
CA PRO A 278 0.59 13.81 9.33
C PRO A 278 0.79 14.62 8.05
N GLN A 279 -0.04 14.32 7.06
CA GLN A 279 -0.05 15.01 5.78
C GLN A 279 0.00 16.51 6.07
N PRO A 280 0.68 17.30 5.22
CA PRO A 280 0.66 18.75 5.38
C PRO A 280 -0.77 19.18 5.61
N SER A 281 -0.98 20.11 6.55
CA SER A 281 -2.33 20.56 6.88
C SER A 281 -3.07 20.91 5.58
N ALA A 282 -4.39 20.67 5.51
CA ALA A 282 -5.16 20.94 4.29
C ALA A 282 -5.00 22.39 3.78
N GLU A 283 -4.63 23.30 4.69
CA GLU A 283 -4.25 24.68 4.38
C GLU A 283 -2.85 24.81 3.73
N ALA A 284 -1.85 24.10 4.25
CA ALA A 284 -0.47 24.09 3.74
C ALA A 284 -0.32 23.31 2.42
N ALA A 285 -1.07 22.23 2.22
CA ALA A 285 -0.99 21.34 1.05
C ALA A 285 -0.96 22.09 -0.30
N LEU A 286 -0.19 21.54 -1.26
CA LEU A 286 -0.03 22.13 -2.59
C LEU A 286 -1.32 22.02 -3.42
N LYS A 287 -2.03 23.14 -3.53
CA LYS A 287 -3.21 23.25 -4.40
C LYS A 287 -2.79 23.31 -5.87
N LYS A 288 -3.66 22.84 -6.79
CA LYS A 288 -3.44 22.88 -8.26
C LYS A 288 -2.98 24.27 -8.76
N SER A 289 -3.54 25.36 -8.25
CA SER A 289 -3.12 26.72 -8.62
C SER A 289 -1.69 27.06 -8.25
N ARG A 290 -1.19 26.49 -7.14
CA ARG A 290 0.20 26.65 -6.68
C ARG A 290 1.15 25.83 -7.55
N VAL A 291 0.80 24.57 -7.83
CA VAL A 291 1.58 23.69 -8.74
C VAL A 291 1.78 24.39 -10.09
N LYS A 292 0.71 24.94 -10.68
CA LYS A 292 0.79 25.76 -11.90
C LYS A 292 1.78 26.92 -11.76
N ARG A 293 1.71 27.68 -10.66
CA ARG A 293 2.62 28.82 -10.41
C ARG A 293 4.08 28.42 -10.31
N ILE A 294 4.37 27.28 -9.68
CA ILE A 294 5.74 26.76 -9.57
C ILE A 294 6.27 26.45 -10.97
N LEU A 295 5.50 25.69 -11.76
CA LEU A 295 5.85 25.34 -13.14
C LEU A 295 6.06 26.58 -14.01
N GLU A 296 5.17 27.57 -13.95
CA GLU A 296 5.29 28.81 -14.73
C GLU A 296 6.59 29.59 -14.42
N ARG A 297 7.00 29.65 -13.14
CA ARG A 297 8.24 30.32 -12.72
C ARG A 297 9.48 29.57 -13.16
N ALA A 298 9.50 28.26 -12.96
CA ALA A 298 10.59 27.40 -13.41
C ALA A 298 10.75 27.47 -14.94
N SER A 299 9.66 27.31 -15.70
CA SER A 299 9.69 27.45 -17.16
C SER A 299 10.15 28.84 -17.61
N LYS A 300 9.72 29.92 -16.94
CA LYS A 300 10.22 31.27 -17.25
C LYS A 300 11.73 31.38 -17.07
N ARG A 301 12.28 30.79 -16.01
CA ARG A 301 13.73 30.79 -15.76
C ARG A 301 14.48 29.98 -16.81
N ALA A 302 13.97 28.81 -17.18
CA ALA A 302 14.57 27.99 -18.24
C ALA A 302 14.67 28.78 -19.57
N VAL A 303 13.60 29.47 -19.98
CA VAL A 303 13.62 30.34 -21.17
C VAL A 303 14.66 31.47 -21.03
N GLN A 304 14.80 32.08 -19.85
CA GLN A 304 15.81 33.12 -19.61
C GLN A 304 17.25 32.61 -19.70
N LEU A 305 17.46 31.33 -19.40
CA LEU A 305 18.74 30.65 -19.52
C LEU A 305 18.97 30.09 -20.94
N GLY A 306 18.01 30.28 -21.85
CA GLY A 306 18.12 29.84 -23.23
C GLY A 306 17.95 28.33 -23.42
N VAL A 307 17.25 27.65 -22.50
CA VAL A 307 17.04 26.20 -22.54
C VAL A 307 15.56 25.82 -22.38
N ASN A 308 15.17 24.70 -22.98
CA ASN A 308 13.94 24.00 -22.64
C ASN A 308 14.27 22.86 -21.66
N ALA A 309 13.48 22.70 -20.61
CA ALA A 309 13.69 21.71 -19.56
C ALA A 309 12.46 20.81 -19.35
N THR A 310 12.66 19.68 -18.67
CA THR A 310 11.59 18.88 -18.06
C THR A 310 11.55 19.19 -16.57
N ILE A 311 10.36 19.53 -16.05
CA ILE A 311 10.16 20.00 -14.68
C ILE A 311 9.03 19.17 -14.06
N ALA A 312 9.27 18.59 -12.88
CA ALA A 312 8.29 17.80 -12.14
C ALA A 312 8.08 18.33 -10.73
N ILE A 313 6.86 18.19 -10.22
CA ILE A 313 6.46 18.59 -8.87
C ILE A 313 5.85 17.39 -8.16
N THR A 314 6.34 17.06 -6.96
CA THR A 314 5.76 16.03 -6.10
C THR A 314 5.17 16.63 -4.83
N ASP A 315 4.27 15.91 -4.17
CA ASP A 315 3.89 16.18 -2.79
C ASP A 315 4.92 15.63 -1.78
N ARG A 316 4.57 15.70 -0.49
CA ARG A 316 5.39 15.25 0.64
C ARG A 316 5.75 13.75 0.59
N GLU A 317 4.86 12.94 0.02
CA GLU A 317 4.98 11.48 -0.13
C GLU A 317 5.56 11.08 -1.49
N GLY A 318 6.04 12.04 -2.27
CA GLY A 318 6.67 11.76 -3.56
C GLY A 318 5.66 11.49 -4.66
N ASN A 319 4.36 11.70 -4.43
CA ASN A 319 3.36 11.54 -5.47
C ASN A 319 3.48 12.69 -6.47
N LEU A 320 3.50 12.35 -7.76
CA LEU A 320 3.62 13.33 -8.81
C LEU A 320 2.33 14.18 -8.86
N LEU A 321 2.47 15.49 -8.70
CA LEU A 321 1.38 16.47 -8.80
C LEU A 321 1.32 17.12 -10.18
N GLY A 322 2.46 17.20 -10.86
CA GLY A 322 2.48 17.51 -12.27
C GLY A 322 3.87 17.56 -12.88
N VAL A 323 3.90 17.41 -14.19
CA VAL A 323 5.10 17.43 -15.03
C VAL A 323 4.89 18.38 -16.20
N VAL A 324 5.94 19.08 -16.60
CA VAL A 324 6.01 19.89 -17.82
C VAL A 324 7.28 19.54 -18.57
N ARG A 325 7.19 19.18 -19.85
CA ARG A 325 8.33 19.21 -20.76
C ARG A 325 8.21 20.42 -21.69
N MET A 326 9.27 21.22 -21.76
CA MET A 326 9.22 22.46 -22.52
C MET A 326 9.54 22.23 -24.00
N ASP A 327 8.85 22.96 -24.87
CA ASP A 327 9.09 22.98 -26.31
C ASP A 327 8.85 24.41 -26.84
N GLU A 328 9.59 25.38 -26.30
CA GLU A 328 9.42 26.81 -26.61
C GLU A 328 10.33 27.24 -27.78
N PRO A 329 9.80 27.64 -28.94
CA PRO A 329 10.61 28.20 -30.02
C PRO A 329 11.15 29.61 -29.66
N PRO A 330 12.34 30.01 -30.13
CA PRO A 330 13.24 29.29 -31.04
C PRO A 330 14.26 28.37 -30.32
N LEU A 331 14.04 28.05 -29.03
CA LEU A 331 14.96 27.19 -28.29
C LEU A 331 14.89 25.76 -28.82
N ALA A 332 15.99 25.02 -28.70
CA ALA A 332 15.97 23.59 -28.98
C ALA A 332 14.98 22.89 -28.04
N ALA A 333 14.23 21.92 -28.56
CA ALA A 333 13.29 21.15 -27.74
C ALA A 333 14.00 20.51 -26.53
N ALA A 334 13.29 20.38 -25.40
CA ALA A 334 13.82 19.69 -24.24
C ALA A 334 14.23 18.25 -24.59
N LYS A 335 15.28 17.76 -23.91
CA LYS A 335 15.71 16.37 -24.03
C LYS A 335 14.59 15.45 -23.57
N THR A 336 14.42 14.34 -24.28
CA THR A 336 13.40 13.32 -23.96
C THR A 336 13.97 12.21 -23.09
N THR A 337 15.26 11.91 -23.22
CA THR A 337 15.98 10.92 -22.42
C THR A 337 17.27 11.50 -21.87
N VAL A 338 17.86 10.83 -20.87
CA VAL A 338 19.12 11.24 -20.23
C VAL A 338 20.29 10.35 -20.60
N LYS A 339 21.49 10.94 -20.57
CA LYS A 339 22.75 10.22 -20.53
C LYS A 339 23.20 10.02 -19.09
N ILE A 340 23.50 8.81 -18.67
CA ILE A 340 23.92 8.53 -17.30
C ILE A 340 25.45 8.63 -17.21
N ARG A 341 25.95 9.49 -16.31
CA ARG A 341 27.39 9.78 -16.17
C ARG A 341 27.79 9.75 -14.69
N ALA A 342 28.06 8.55 -14.16
CA ALA A 342 28.42 8.39 -12.75
C ALA A 342 29.67 7.54 -12.49
N GLY A 343 30.41 7.18 -13.53
CA GLY A 343 31.70 6.47 -13.43
C GLY A 343 31.64 4.95 -13.65
N GLY A 344 30.44 4.36 -13.65
CA GLY A 344 30.21 2.96 -14.00
C GLY A 344 30.03 2.74 -15.51
N LYS A 345 30.08 1.47 -15.93
CA LYS A 345 29.73 1.00 -17.29
C LYS A 345 28.59 -0.01 -17.29
N ASN A 346 28.41 -0.74 -16.20
CA ASN A 346 27.30 -1.67 -15.96
C ASN A 346 26.37 -1.09 -14.87
N GLY A 347 25.25 -1.75 -14.56
CA GLY A 347 24.26 -1.23 -13.60
C GLY A 347 23.27 -0.26 -14.25
N LEU A 348 22.86 0.81 -13.57
CA LEU A 348 21.92 1.77 -14.17
C LEU A 348 22.54 2.49 -15.37
N GLU A 349 23.87 2.64 -15.42
CA GLU A 349 24.56 3.19 -16.59
C GLU A 349 24.33 2.41 -17.89
N ALA A 350 23.87 1.16 -17.79
CA ALA A 350 23.55 0.37 -18.98
C ALA A 350 22.27 0.80 -19.69
N VAL A 351 21.35 1.50 -19.02
CA VAL A 351 20.13 2.08 -19.62
C VAL A 351 20.37 3.52 -20.11
N ASP A 352 21.59 3.83 -20.55
CA ASP A 352 21.99 5.13 -21.10
C ASP A 352 21.12 5.54 -22.30
N ASN A 353 20.57 6.76 -22.31
CA ASN A 353 19.62 7.27 -23.32
C ASN A 353 18.27 6.54 -23.38
N PHE A 354 17.99 5.61 -22.47
CA PHE A 354 16.71 4.91 -22.41
C PHE A 354 15.75 5.58 -21.42
N ILE A 355 16.27 6.10 -20.30
CA ILE A 355 15.43 6.68 -19.24
C ILE A 355 14.84 8.04 -19.65
N PRO A 356 13.51 8.21 -19.63
CA PRO A 356 12.85 9.48 -19.91
C PRO A 356 13.21 10.59 -18.92
N THR A 357 13.33 11.82 -19.39
CA THR A 357 13.62 13.00 -18.54
C THR A 357 12.50 13.30 -17.54
N SER A 358 11.28 12.81 -17.75
CA SER A 358 10.17 12.95 -16.78
C SER A 358 10.38 12.08 -15.54
N ILE A 359 10.86 10.83 -15.71
CA ILE A 359 11.25 9.94 -14.62
C ILE A 359 12.36 10.58 -13.79
N ILE A 360 13.37 11.14 -14.46
CA ILE A 360 14.48 11.82 -13.76
C ILE A 360 14.00 13.04 -13.00
N ALA A 361 13.21 13.93 -13.62
CA ALA A 361 12.67 15.09 -12.95
C ALA A 361 11.78 14.70 -11.75
N ALA A 362 10.93 13.69 -11.88
CA ALA A 362 10.09 13.19 -10.80
C ALA A 362 10.91 12.58 -9.65
N THR A 363 11.94 11.80 -9.98
CA THR A 363 12.90 11.20 -9.03
C THR A 363 13.66 12.30 -8.28
N LYS A 364 14.13 13.35 -8.96
CA LYS A 364 14.77 14.52 -8.33
C LYS A 364 13.81 15.25 -7.36
N ALA A 365 12.56 15.48 -7.78
CA ALA A 365 11.53 16.12 -6.95
C ALA A 365 11.23 15.30 -5.69
N GLY A 366 10.96 14.00 -5.86
CA GLY A 366 10.64 13.08 -4.78
C GLY A 366 11.80 12.87 -3.81
N THR A 367 13.04 12.84 -4.31
CA THR A 367 14.25 12.76 -3.47
C THR A 367 14.32 13.93 -2.49
N ALA A 368 14.09 15.14 -2.99
CA ALA A 368 14.11 16.33 -2.15
C ALA A 368 12.99 16.32 -1.08
N ALA A 369 11.81 15.81 -1.44
CA ALA A 369 10.73 15.58 -0.48
C ALA A 369 11.10 14.50 0.56
N PHE A 370 11.70 13.39 0.15
CA PHE A 370 11.98 12.24 1.02
C PHE A 370 13.11 12.48 2.02
N LEU A 371 14.16 13.18 1.60
CA LEU A 371 15.31 13.49 2.44
C LEU A 371 15.07 14.67 3.39
N SER A 372 14.03 15.46 3.15
CA SER A 372 13.71 16.62 3.98
C SER A 372 12.66 16.31 5.06
N THR A 373 12.66 17.12 6.10
CA THR A 373 11.74 17.06 7.24
C THR A 373 11.24 18.46 7.58
N SER A 374 10.07 18.57 8.23
CA SER A 374 9.51 19.90 8.53
C SER A 374 10.28 20.63 9.61
N LYS A 375 10.97 19.91 10.51
CA LYS A 375 11.65 20.51 11.67
C LYS A 375 13.14 20.22 11.76
N GLY A 376 13.66 19.20 11.08
CA GLY A 376 15.04 18.76 11.26
C GLY A 376 16.02 19.32 10.26
N ASN A 377 15.73 19.10 8.98
CA ASN A 377 16.67 19.28 7.87
C ASN A 377 15.94 19.46 6.54
N ALA A 378 16.49 20.29 5.66
CA ALA A 378 16.06 20.49 4.30
C ALA A 378 17.24 20.17 3.36
N PHE A 379 17.18 18.98 2.77
CA PHE A 379 18.19 18.43 1.88
C PHE A 379 17.71 18.39 0.43
N THR A 380 18.65 18.52 -0.48
CA THR A 380 18.42 18.55 -1.94
C THR A 380 19.08 17.34 -2.58
N THR A 381 18.86 17.13 -3.87
CA THR A 381 19.59 16.08 -4.61
C THR A 381 21.10 16.36 -4.67
N ARG A 382 21.53 17.62 -4.55
CA ARG A 382 22.94 17.98 -4.36
C ARG A 382 23.47 17.47 -3.03
N THR A 383 22.73 17.68 -1.94
CA THR A 383 23.12 17.15 -0.63
C THR A 383 23.21 15.63 -0.67
N ALA A 384 22.24 14.97 -1.32
CA ALA A 384 22.25 13.53 -1.54
C ALA A 384 23.49 13.07 -2.30
N GLY A 385 23.77 13.69 -3.45
CA GLY A 385 24.96 13.45 -4.28
C GLY A 385 26.28 13.57 -3.54
N TYR A 386 26.35 14.43 -2.52
CA TYR A 386 27.54 14.69 -1.73
C TYR A 386 27.83 13.59 -0.69
N ILE A 387 26.80 13.04 -0.03
CA ILE A 387 26.94 12.12 1.12
C ILE A 387 26.98 10.64 0.74
N ILE A 388 27.06 10.33 -0.54
CA ILE A 388 26.99 8.97 -1.09
C ILE A 388 28.23 8.59 -1.90
N GLN A 389 29.28 9.41 -1.82
CA GLN A 389 30.47 9.38 -2.68
C GLN A 389 31.51 8.35 -2.23
N GLU A 390 32.48 8.05 -3.10
CA GLU A 390 33.60 7.14 -2.77
C GLU A 390 34.42 7.67 -1.59
N HIS A 391 34.49 9.00 -1.46
CA HIS A 391 35.17 9.72 -0.41
C HIS A 391 34.24 10.77 0.16
N PHE A 392 34.32 10.97 1.47
CA PHE A 392 33.61 12.02 2.20
C PHE A 392 34.61 12.84 3.00
N PRO A 393 34.88 14.10 2.60
CA PRO A 393 34.24 14.85 1.52
C PRO A 393 34.71 14.40 0.11
N PRO A 394 33.90 14.60 -0.94
CA PRO A 394 34.25 14.20 -2.31
C PRO A 394 35.51 14.89 -2.82
N GLY A 395 36.36 14.16 -3.52
CA GLY A 395 37.62 14.70 -4.08
C GLY A 395 38.79 14.81 -3.10
N ILE A 396 38.62 14.45 -1.82
CA ILE A 396 39.73 14.33 -0.86
C ILE A 396 40.12 12.86 -0.72
N LEU A 397 41.34 12.53 -1.13
CA LEU A 397 41.89 11.17 -1.03
C LEU A 397 42.13 10.75 0.42
N PHE A 398 42.26 9.44 0.65
CA PHE A 398 42.50 8.86 1.99
C PHE A 398 41.41 9.21 3.01
N GLN A 399 40.17 9.35 2.54
CA GLN A 399 38.98 9.50 3.37
C GLN A 399 38.07 8.28 3.20
N ASP A 400 37.32 7.98 4.26
CA ASP A 400 36.19 7.04 4.18
C ASP A 400 35.15 7.57 3.19
N GLY A 401 34.41 6.67 2.55
CA GLY A 401 33.29 7.03 1.68
C GLY A 401 32.06 7.53 2.42
N GLY A 402 31.15 8.12 1.66
CA GLY A 402 29.93 8.76 2.12
C GLY A 402 29.10 7.89 3.08
N PRO A 403 28.48 8.50 4.11
CA PRO A 403 27.73 7.76 5.13
C PRO A 403 26.51 7.02 4.56
N LEU A 404 25.95 7.45 3.44
CA LEU A 404 24.78 6.84 2.80
C LEU A 404 25.10 6.17 1.46
N PHE A 405 26.34 5.71 1.26
CA PHE A 405 26.70 4.91 0.09
C PHE A 405 25.70 3.75 -0.13
N GLY A 406 25.06 3.71 -1.30
CA GLY A 406 24.05 2.70 -1.67
C GLY A 406 22.58 3.11 -1.46
N VAL A 407 22.31 4.26 -0.83
CA VAL A 407 20.93 4.73 -0.56
C VAL A 407 20.12 5.04 -1.83
N GLN A 408 20.79 5.28 -2.96
CA GLN A 408 20.18 5.55 -4.27
C GLN A 408 19.27 4.40 -4.71
N LEU A 409 19.66 3.17 -4.37
CA LEU A 409 18.94 1.94 -4.66
C LEU A 409 17.92 1.60 -3.58
N SER A 410 17.25 2.63 -3.05
CA SER A 410 16.12 2.53 -2.13
C SER A 410 14.95 3.37 -2.61
N SER A 411 13.75 3.12 -2.07
CA SER A 411 12.50 3.74 -2.54
C SER A 411 12.30 3.56 -4.06
N LEU A 412 12.68 2.40 -4.58
CA LEU A 412 12.53 2.04 -6.00
C LEU A 412 11.04 1.94 -6.36
N PRO A 413 10.67 1.83 -7.66
CA PRO A 413 9.26 1.79 -8.11
C PRO A 413 8.40 0.74 -7.40
N THR A 414 9.05 -0.28 -6.88
CA THR A 414 8.48 -1.50 -6.32
C THR A 414 8.66 -1.65 -4.82
N SER A 415 9.36 -0.70 -4.19
CA SER A 415 9.56 -0.63 -2.75
C SER A 415 8.25 -0.75 -1.96
N ASP A 416 8.36 -1.25 -0.73
CA ASP A 416 7.23 -1.65 0.11
C ASP A 416 6.27 -0.48 0.42
N VAL A 417 6.85 0.70 0.68
CA VAL A 417 6.11 1.83 1.25
C VAL A 417 6.19 3.07 0.37
N ASN A 418 7.40 3.61 0.20
CA ASN A 418 7.63 4.82 -0.58
C ASN A 418 8.29 4.46 -1.91
N ARG A 419 7.79 5.04 -3.00
CA ARG A 419 8.18 4.68 -4.37
C ARG A 419 8.52 5.91 -5.17
N LEU A 420 9.72 5.92 -5.74
CA LEU A 420 10.15 6.85 -6.76
C LEU A 420 10.43 6.07 -8.05
N PRO A 421 10.23 6.67 -9.23
CA PRO A 421 10.42 5.98 -10.51
C PRO A 421 11.81 5.39 -10.73
N LEU A 422 12.83 5.85 -10.00
CA LEU A 422 14.21 5.39 -10.16
C LEU A 422 14.99 5.38 -8.82
N GLY A 423 14.29 5.28 -7.70
CA GLY A 423 14.89 5.40 -6.37
C GLY A 423 15.30 6.85 -6.03
N LEU A 424 16.29 7.02 -5.15
CA LEU A 424 16.77 8.34 -4.76
C LEU A 424 17.83 8.88 -5.73
N SER A 425 17.78 10.19 -5.97
CA SER A 425 18.62 10.88 -6.95
C SER A 425 19.84 11.56 -6.35
N ALA A 426 20.98 11.36 -7.01
CA ALA A 426 22.25 12.00 -6.69
C ALA A 426 22.53 13.27 -7.51
N ASP A 427 21.66 13.55 -8.49
CA ASP A 427 21.90 14.52 -9.54
C ASP A 427 21.29 15.88 -9.21
N PRO A 428 22.05 17.00 -9.17
CA PRO A 428 21.54 18.32 -8.81
C PRO A 428 20.31 18.75 -9.63
N GLY A 429 19.38 19.45 -8.98
CA GLY A 429 18.15 19.95 -9.61
C GLY A 429 16.86 19.63 -8.84
N GLY A 430 16.93 18.83 -7.76
CA GLY A 430 15.82 18.56 -6.86
C GLY A 430 15.85 19.41 -5.59
N LEU A 431 14.80 20.18 -5.31
CA LEU A 431 14.69 21.05 -4.13
C LEU A 431 13.36 20.82 -3.37
N PRO A 432 13.36 20.87 -2.04
CA PRO A 432 12.14 20.67 -1.25
C PRO A 432 11.27 21.91 -1.24
N LEU A 433 9.95 21.78 -1.16
CA LEU A 433 9.00 22.89 -1.14
C LEU A 433 8.37 23.00 0.24
N TYR A 434 8.41 24.19 0.83
CA TYR A 434 7.87 24.45 2.17
C TYR A 434 6.74 25.48 2.13
N ARG A 435 5.78 25.34 3.04
CA ARG A 435 4.74 26.33 3.23
C ARG A 435 4.31 26.35 4.69
N MET A 436 4.25 27.56 5.26
CA MET A 436 3.92 27.73 6.69
C MET A 436 4.85 26.94 7.63
N GLY A 437 6.11 26.75 7.22
CA GLY A 437 7.09 25.94 7.96
C GLY A 437 6.93 24.43 7.82
N GLU A 438 5.92 23.94 7.09
CA GLU A 438 5.73 22.52 6.80
C GLU A 438 6.33 22.16 5.44
N LEU A 439 6.96 20.99 5.35
CA LEU A 439 7.39 20.40 4.09
C LEU A 439 6.16 19.91 3.32
N VAL A 440 5.92 20.47 2.13
CA VAL A 440 4.72 20.19 1.32
C VAL A 440 5.01 19.42 0.03
N GLY A 441 6.27 19.21 -0.31
CA GLY A 441 6.67 18.39 -1.46
C GLY A 441 8.04 18.74 -2.02
N GLY A 442 8.23 18.55 -3.32
CA GLY A 442 9.49 18.81 -4.00
C GLY A 442 9.31 19.27 -5.45
N ILE A 443 10.32 19.99 -5.98
CA ILE A 443 10.50 20.30 -7.40
C ILE A 443 11.75 19.61 -7.90
N GLY A 444 11.70 19.05 -9.10
CA GLY A 444 12.84 18.44 -9.78
C GLY A 444 12.93 18.91 -11.22
N VAL A 445 14.16 19.13 -11.69
CA VAL A 445 14.44 19.67 -13.02
C VAL A 445 15.49 18.83 -13.73
N GLU A 446 15.26 18.58 -15.00
CA GLU A 446 16.19 17.94 -15.94
C GLU A 446 16.24 18.77 -17.23
N ALA A 447 17.39 19.37 -17.56
CA ALA A 447 17.51 20.29 -18.69
C ALA A 447 18.66 19.96 -19.65
N ASP A 448 19.81 19.55 -19.15
CA ASP A 448 20.99 19.25 -19.96
C ASP A 448 20.96 17.85 -20.59
N GLY A 449 20.10 16.95 -20.09
CA GLY A 449 19.96 15.58 -20.55
C GLY A 449 21.07 14.68 -20.02
N VAL A 450 21.64 14.98 -18.85
CA VAL A 450 22.73 14.21 -18.23
C VAL A 450 22.37 13.90 -16.77
N TYR A 451 22.11 12.63 -16.50
CA TYR A 451 21.90 12.14 -15.13
C TYR A 451 23.24 11.78 -14.50
N THR A 452 23.70 12.59 -13.56
CA THR A 452 25.08 12.51 -13.03
C THR A 452 25.13 12.46 -11.51
N VAL A 453 26.34 12.35 -10.98
CA VAL A 453 26.67 12.67 -9.59
C VAL A 453 27.74 13.76 -9.60
N ASP A 454 27.58 14.82 -8.83
CA ASP A 454 28.58 15.89 -8.76
C ASP A 454 29.80 15.43 -7.93
N PRO A 455 30.99 15.23 -8.54
CA PRO A 455 32.16 14.74 -7.84
C PRO A 455 32.95 15.86 -7.13
N THR A 456 32.48 17.10 -7.19
CA THR A 456 33.23 18.26 -6.71
C THR A 456 33.08 18.49 -5.19
N LEU A 457 34.05 19.22 -4.64
CA LEU A 457 34.04 19.67 -3.24
C LEU A 457 32.88 20.65 -2.97
N VAL A 458 32.69 20.95 -1.69
CA VAL A 458 31.75 22.00 -1.22
C VAL A 458 31.98 23.30 -2.00
N GLY A 459 30.90 23.92 -2.49
CA GLY A 459 30.94 25.15 -3.28
C GLY A 459 31.36 24.94 -4.74
N GLY A 460 31.12 23.74 -5.29
CA GLY A 460 31.30 23.42 -6.70
C GLY A 460 30.48 24.29 -7.67
N ALA A 461 30.50 23.93 -8.95
CA ALA A 461 29.74 24.65 -9.96
C ALA A 461 28.22 24.49 -9.75
N SER A 462 27.47 25.55 -10.03
CA SER A 462 26.01 25.49 -10.12
C SER A 462 25.59 24.82 -11.42
N THR A 463 24.46 24.11 -11.40
CA THR A 463 23.85 23.57 -12.61
C THR A 463 22.68 24.43 -13.09
N VAL A 464 22.35 24.31 -14.38
CA VAL A 464 21.19 25.01 -14.97
C VAL A 464 19.88 24.52 -14.35
N GLU A 465 19.82 23.25 -13.97
CA GLU A 465 18.70 22.60 -13.27
C GLU A 465 18.45 23.25 -11.91
N GLU A 466 19.51 23.51 -11.12
CA GLU A 466 19.38 24.19 -9.83
C GLU A 466 18.87 25.62 -9.98
N GLU A 467 19.34 26.37 -10.98
CA GLU A 467 18.87 27.73 -11.22
C GLU A 467 17.38 27.76 -11.57
N ILE A 468 16.91 26.79 -12.37
CA ILE A 468 15.50 26.63 -12.74
C ILE A 468 14.67 26.20 -11.53
N ALA A 469 15.15 25.22 -10.75
CA ALA A 469 14.46 24.73 -9.56
C ALA A 469 14.30 25.83 -8.50
N LEU A 470 15.35 26.63 -8.27
CA LEU A 470 15.31 27.77 -7.34
C LEU A 470 14.29 28.84 -7.76
N ALA A 471 14.06 29.03 -9.07
CA ALA A 471 13.01 29.94 -9.53
C ALA A 471 11.60 29.42 -9.19
N GLY A 472 11.39 28.11 -9.28
CA GLY A 472 10.15 27.45 -8.87
C GLY A 472 9.91 27.53 -7.36
N GLN A 473 10.99 27.46 -6.56
CA GLN A 473 10.96 27.47 -5.10
C GLN A 473 10.61 28.84 -4.48
N ILE A 474 10.65 29.95 -5.22
CA ILE A 474 10.46 31.29 -4.63
C ILE A 474 9.16 31.41 -3.82
N GLY A 475 9.24 31.81 -2.56
CA GLY A 475 8.11 31.88 -1.62
C GLY A 475 7.66 30.53 -1.05
N LEU A 476 8.45 29.47 -1.28
CA LEU A 476 8.30 28.12 -0.76
C LEU A 476 9.66 27.58 -0.25
N GLU A 477 10.55 28.48 0.16
CA GLU A 477 11.87 28.13 0.66
C GLU A 477 11.79 27.42 2.02
N PRO A 478 12.69 26.45 2.29
CA PRO A 478 12.85 25.94 3.65
C PRO A 478 13.26 27.07 4.62
N PRO A 479 12.89 26.96 5.91
CA PRO A 479 13.51 27.75 6.96
C PRO A 479 15.04 27.67 6.87
N ALA A 480 15.72 28.81 7.02
CA ALA A 480 17.17 28.89 6.82
C ALA A 480 17.94 28.03 7.83
N GLU A 481 17.37 27.83 9.02
CA GLU A 481 17.98 27.13 10.16
C GLU A 481 18.06 25.61 9.97
N ILE A 482 17.25 25.05 9.07
CA ILE A 482 17.24 23.61 8.77
C ILE A 482 17.87 23.31 7.42
N ARG A 483 18.33 24.33 6.69
CA ARG A 483 18.88 24.16 5.33
C ARG A 483 20.26 23.47 5.37
N ALA A 484 20.54 22.61 4.40
CA ALA A 484 21.76 21.80 4.36
C ALA A 484 23.07 22.58 4.59
N ASP A 485 23.17 23.80 4.07
CA ASP A 485 24.33 24.71 4.22
C ASP A 485 24.51 25.30 5.63
N THR A 486 23.63 24.95 6.57
CA THR A 486 23.77 25.23 8.00
C THR A 486 24.01 23.98 8.86
N ILE A 487 24.05 22.80 8.23
CA ILE A 487 24.25 21.49 8.84
C ILE A 487 25.69 21.02 8.57
N PHE A 488 26.32 20.46 9.61
CA PHE A 488 27.69 19.98 9.57
C PHE A 488 27.73 18.50 9.95
N VAL A 489 28.32 17.67 9.10
CA VAL A 489 28.58 16.25 9.36
C VAL A 489 30.09 16.10 9.52
N ASP A 490 30.55 15.65 10.68
CA ASP A 490 31.98 15.59 11.02
C ASP A 490 32.76 16.91 10.79
N GLY A 491 32.07 18.04 11.01
CA GLY A 491 32.62 19.38 10.79
C GLY A 491 32.62 19.84 9.33
N ILE A 492 32.14 19.01 8.40
CA ILE A 492 32.01 19.31 6.98
C ILE A 492 30.62 19.89 6.71
N ARG A 493 30.58 21.09 6.15
CA ARG A 493 29.33 21.74 5.74
C ARG A 493 28.77 21.05 4.49
N LEU A 494 27.48 20.76 4.49
CA LEU A 494 26.79 20.23 3.31
C LEU A 494 26.35 21.37 2.38
N ASP A 495 26.24 21.13 1.07
CA ASP A 495 25.65 22.13 0.17
C ASP A 495 24.16 21.89 -0.03
N TYR A 496 23.41 22.99 0.00
CA TYR A 496 21.99 22.99 -0.36
C TYR A 496 21.80 23.16 -1.87
N ALA A 497 22.34 24.25 -2.42
CA ALA A 497 22.42 24.49 -3.85
C ALA A 497 23.63 25.38 -4.13
N ASN A 498 24.29 25.17 -5.26
CA ASN A 498 25.42 26.03 -5.67
C ASN A 498 24.94 27.23 -6.49
N ALA A 499 23.76 27.12 -7.10
CA ALA A 499 23.06 28.23 -7.76
C ALA A 499 22.49 29.24 -6.74
N ARG A 500 22.17 30.46 -7.21
CA ARG A 500 21.45 31.47 -6.43
C ARG A 500 20.04 31.70 -6.96
N PRO A 501 19.04 31.93 -6.10
CA PRO A 501 17.69 32.18 -6.56
C PRO A 501 17.61 33.48 -7.37
N PRO A 502 16.88 33.51 -8.50
CA PRO A 502 16.68 34.73 -9.25
C PRO A 502 15.79 35.71 -8.48
N LYS A 503 15.91 37.01 -8.77
CA LYS A 503 15.02 38.03 -8.18
C LYS A 503 13.60 37.80 -8.69
N LEU A 504 12.59 37.82 -7.80
CA LEU A 504 11.19 37.64 -8.22
C LEU A 504 10.76 38.65 -9.31
N SER A 505 11.29 39.87 -9.29
CA SER A 505 11.02 40.89 -10.31
C SER A 505 11.48 40.50 -11.71
N SER A 506 12.48 39.64 -11.85
CA SER A 506 12.90 39.12 -13.16
C SER A 506 11.91 38.09 -13.72
N LEU A 507 10.91 37.66 -12.94
CA LEU A 507 9.91 36.67 -13.32
C LEU A 507 8.52 37.28 -13.53
N ASN A 508 8.34 38.61 -13.53
CA ASN A 508 7.02 39.26 -13.54
C ASN A 508 6.12 38.93 -14.76
N SER A 509 6.71 38.65 -15.92
CA SER A 509 5.98 38.28 -17.14
C SER A 509 5.94 36.76 -17.33
N LEU A 510 5.25 36.07 -16.41
CA LEU A 510 5.05 34.63 -16.48
C LEU A 510 4.13 34.28 -17.66
N ARG A 511 4.52 33.28 -18.44
CA ARG A 511 3.65 32.67 -19.43
C ARG A 511 2.56 31.89 -18.68
N PRO A 512 1.26 32.15 -18.91
CA PRO A 512 0.21 31.40 -18.23
C PRO A 512 0.32 29.90 -18.53
N TYR A 513 -0.02 29.07 -17.54
CA TYR A 513 0.03 27.62 -17.63
C TYR A 513 -0.71 27.05 -18.86
N ALA A 514 -1.85 27.64 -19.23
CA ALA A 514 -2.61 27.23 -20.42
C ALA A 514 -1.77 27.31 -21.71
N ASN A 515 -0.84 28.27 -21.79
CA ASN A 515 0.04 28.43 -22.94
C ASN A 515 1.18 27.39 -22.92
N LEU A 516 1.63 26.98 -21.73
CA LEU A 516 2.58 25.86 -21.58
C LEU A 516 1.95 24.54 -22.05
N VAL A 517 0.67 24.32 -21.74
CA VAL A 517 -0.11 23.18 -22.26
C VAL A 517 -0.23 23.26 -23.78
N ALA A 518 -0.56 24.44 -24.31
CA ALA A 518 -0.75 24.65 -25.75
C ALA A 518 0.53 24.46 -26.59
N SER A 519 1.73 24.55 -25.98
CA SER A 519 3.01 24.24 -26.66
C SER A 519 3.28 22.75 -26.88
N GLY A 520 2.49 21.83 -26.32
CA GLY A 520 2.32 20.50 -26.93
C GLY A 520 3.35 19.40 -26.63
N ARG A 521 4.19 19.45 -25.60
CA ARG A 521 4.99 18.27 -25.16
C ARG A 521 4.93 18.07 -23.64
N LEU A 522 3.97 17.26 -23.20
CA LEU A 522 3.64 16.79 -21.84
C LEU A 522 3.45 17.84 -20.73
N VAL A 523 2.18 18.08 -20.38
CA VAL A 523 1.74 18.86 -19.23
C VAL A 523 0.56 18.18 -18.56
N GLU A 524 0.81 17.45 -17.47
CA GLU A 524 -0.18 16.64 -16.74
C GLU A 524 -0.27 17.12 -15.29
N LEU A 525 -1.49 17.30 -14.78
CA LEU A 525 -1.73 17.57 -13.35
C LEU A 525 -2.49 16.41 -12.76
N LEU A 526 -1.79 15.64 -11.94
CA LEU A 526 -2.32 14.46 -11.32
C LEU A 526 -2.95 14.83 -9.97
N PRO A 527 -4.04 14.17 -9.55
CA PRO A 527 -4.45 14.24 -8.16
C PRO A 527 -3.29 13.70 -7.30
N PRO A 528 -3.04 14.26 -6.10
CA PRO A 528 -2.18 13.61 -5.14
C PRO A 528 -2.67 12.18 -4.97
N ARG A 529 -1.76 11.20 -5.04
CA ARG A 529 -2.06 9.86 -4.57
C ARG A 529 -2.48 10.04 -3.11
N THR A 530 -3.59 9.46 -2.69
CA THR A 530 -3.67 9.12 -1.27
C THR A 530 -2.55 8.12 -1.06
N SER A 531 -1.63 8.34 -0.11
CA SER A 531 -0.65 7.34 0.36
C SER A 531 -1.16 5.95 0.03
N PRO A 532 -0.38 5.07 -0.63
CA PRO A 532 -0.78 3.69 -0.64
C PRO A 532 -1.00 3.33 0.83
N THR A 533 -2.25 3.20 1.24
CA THR A 533 -2.61 2.28 2.30
C THR A 533 -2.30 0.93 1.67
N GLY A 534 -0.98 0.66 1.70
CA GLY A 534 -0.11 -0.43 1.31
C GLY A 534 -0.19 -0.97 -0.11
N VAL A 535 0.96 -0.98 -0.75
CA VAL A 535 1.24 -1.95 -1.80
C VAL A 535 2.48 -2.76 -1.40
N SER A 536 2.65 -3.07 -0.11
CA SER A 536 3.12 -4.41 0.27
C SER A 536 1.85 -5.26 0.34
N GLY A 537 1.46 -5.82 -0.80
CA GLY A 537 0.30 -6.71 -0.95
C GLY A 537 -1.03 -6.16 -0.40
N ARG A 538 -1.59 -5.07 -0.96
CA ARG A 538 -3.00 -4.72 -0.69
C ARG A 538 -3.81 -4.50 -1.96
N THR A 539 -4.90 -5.24 -2.03
CA THR A 539 -6.15 -4.78 -2.65
C THR A 539 -6.77 -3.73 -1.71
N THR A 540 -6.90 -2.49 -2.16
CA THR A 540 -7.60 -1.41 -1.44
C THR A 540 -9.05 -1.32 -1.92
N MET A 541 -10.03 -1.32 -1.02
CA MET A 541 -11.40 -0.83 -1.29
C MET A 541 -11.99 -0.10 -0.07
N PHE A 542 -12.85 0.87 -0.37
CA PHE A 542 -13.31 1.99 0.46
C PHE A 542 -14.34 1.60 1.53
N ALA A 543 -14.08 1.99 2.78
CA ALA A 543 -15.11 2.20 3.79
C ALA A 543 -14.98 3.64 4.33
N LYS A 544 -15.85 4.55 3.91
CA LYS A 544 -15.92 5.93 4.47
C LYS A 544 -17.04 6.01 5.50
N VAL A 545 -16.70 5.89 6.78
CA VAL A 545 -17.57 6.26 7.91
C VAL A 545 -17.24 7.70 8.33
N LYS A 546 -18.22 8.60 8.35
CA LYS A 546 -18.05 9.99 8.83
C LYS A 546 -18.51 10.08 10.29
N LEU A 547 -17.59 10.03 11.26
CA LEU A 547 -17.89 10.15 12.69
C LEU A 547 -18.29 11.59 13.07
N GLY A 548 -19.60 11.80 13.29
CA GLY A 548 -20.14 12.98 13.95
C GLY A 548 -20.50 12.69 15.41
N THR A 549 -19.69 13.21 16.33
CA THR A 549 -20.01 13.52 17.74
C THR A 549 -20.40 12.33 18.65
N LEU A 550 -19.43 11.81 19.41
CA LEU A 550 -19.69 10.98 20.61
C LEU A 550 -19.26 11.76 21.86
N LYS A 551 -20.18 11.93 22.82
CA LYS A 551 -19.90 12.38 24.19
C LYS A 551 -19.62 11.14 25.05
N LEU A 552 -18.55 11.17 25.84
CA LEU A 552 -18.22 10.17 26.85
C LEU A 552 -18.21 10.85 28.22
N GLU A 553 -19.10 10.40 29.12
CA GLU A 553 -19.03 10.67 30.56
C GLU A 553 -18.24 9.55 31.25
N THR A 554 -17.39 9.92 32.22
CA THR A 554 -16.59 8.98 33.03
C THR A 554 -17.12 8.90 34.47
N PRO A 555 -17.10 7.71 35.09
CA PRO A 555 -17.07 7.58 36.55
C PRO A 555 -15.68 7.28 37.09
N ASP A 556 -15.49 7.77 38.32
CA ASP A 556 -14.31 8.04 39.14
C ASP A 556 -13.32 6.89 39.44
N ALA A 557 -12.10 7.32 39.73
CA ALA A 557 -10.87 6.63 40.03
C ALA A 557 -10.76 6.14 41.48
N SER A 558 -10.10 5.00 41.69
CA SER A 558 -9.15 4.84 42.81
C SER A 558 -8.28 3.59 42.67
N ARG A 559 -6.95 3.78 42.86
CA ARG A 559 -5.84 2.82 43.08
C ARG A 559 -4.95 2.39 41.88
N ALA A 560 -4.08 3.32 41.45
CA ALA A 560 -2.61 3.30 41.19
C ALA A 560 -1.84 2.02 40.75
N PRO A 561 -0.64 2.14 40.13
CA PRO A 561 -0.36 2.65 38.77
C PRO A 561 0.45 1.63 37.92
N ALA A 562 0.10 1.47 36.64
CA ALA A 562 1.06 1.11 35.59
C ALA A 562 1.40 2.40 34.81
N PRO A 563 2.64 2.63 34.33
CA PRO A 563 2.91 3.75 33.45
C PRO A 563 2.15 3.51 32.14
N SER A 564 0.96 4.11 32.05
CA SER A 564 0.17 4.16 30.84
C SER A 564 0.86 5.10 29.85
N MET A 565 1.22 4.59 28.67
CA MET A 565 1.29 5.43 27.47
C MET A 565 -0.13 5.95 27.23
N SER A 566 -0.43 7.16 27.74
CA SER A 566 -1.65 7.89 27.41
C SER A 566 -1.32 8.90 26.31
N PRO A 567 -2.05 8.88 25.17
CA PRO A 567 -1.85 9.84 24.07
C PRO A 567 -2.31 11.28 24.37
N ASP A 568 -2.95 11.54 25.51
CA ASP A 568 -3.78 12.74 25.70
C ASP A 568 -3.20 13.82 26.63
N ASP A 569 -1.89 13.82 26.90
CA ASP A 569 -1.27 14.92 27.65
C ASP A 569 -0.69 15.99 26.69
N PRO A 570 -1.32 17.17 26.54
CA PRO A 570 -0.86 18.23 25.63
C PRO A 570 0.47 18.89 26.05
N GLY A 571 1.16 18.37 27.07
CA GLY A 571 2.49 18.80 27.51
C GLY A 571 3.59 17.73 27.51
N ALA A 572 3.35 16.47 27.09
CA ALA A 572 4.34 15.41 27.16
C ALA A 572 5.19 15.27 25.86
N PRO A 573 6.54 15.08 25.96
CA PRO A 573 7.37 14.74 24.81
C PRO A 573 7.10 13.28 24.41
N GLY A 574 6.18 13.02 23.48
CA GLY A 574 5.89 11.62 23.09
C GLY A 574 4.67 11.33 22.22
N ALA A 575 4.17 12.25 21.40
CA ALA A 575 3.17 11.90 20.39
C ALA A 575 3.84 11.13 19.23
N LEU A 576 3.99 9.82 19.41
CA LEU A 576 4.59 8.89 18.46
C LEU A 576 3.69 8.69 17.23
N GLY A 577 4.27 8.77 16.03
CA GLY A 577 3.63 8.33 14.80
C GLY A 577 3.74 6.82 14.68
N LEU A 578 2.84 6.11 15.35
CA LEU A 578 2.90 4.65 15.43
C LEU A 578 2.11 4.04 14.29
N ASP A 579 2.84 3.47 13.33
CA ASP A 579 2.27 2.53 12.37
C ASP A 579 1.79 1.29 13.15
N PHE A 580 0.64 0.73 12.78
CA PHE A 580 -0.05 -0.40 13.43
C PHE A 580 -0.79 -0.11 14.76
N TRP A 581 -1.02 1.16 15.09
CA TRP A 581 -1.94 1.53 16.17
C TRP A 581 -3.40 1.36 15.71
N ASP A 582 -4.12 0.49 16.38
CA ASP A 582 -5.56 0.34 16.19
C ASP A 582 -6.30 1.26 17.17
N GLU A 583 -6.96 2.29 16.61
CA GLU A 583 -7.72 3.24 17.42
C GLU A 583 -8.98 2.68 18.07
N ALA A 584 -9.52 1.58 17.55
CA ALA A 584 -10.69 0.92 18.10
C ALA A 584 -10.34 0.10 19.34
N THR A 585 -9.22 -0.63 19.30
CA THR A 585 -8.77 -1.46 20.44
C THR A 585 -7.81 -0.73 21.38
N LYS A 586 -7.25 0.41 20.97
CA LYS A 586 -6.15 1.10 21.66
C LYS A 586 -4.95 0.15 21.86
N THR A 587 -4.70 -0.72 20.88
CA THR A 587 -3.60 -1.68 20.91
C THR A 587 -2.78 -1.66 19.61
N PHE A 588 -1.61 -2.28 19.66
CA PHE A 588 -0.74 -2.45 18.50
C PHE A 588 -0.93 -3.83 17.87
N ASP A 589 -1.22 -3.82 16.58
CA ASP A 589 -1.48 -5.00 15.76
C ASP A 589 -0.21 -5.51 15.09
N PHE A 590 0.58 -6.28 15.83
CA PHE A 590 1.80 -6.92 15.30
C PHE A 590 1.52 -8.29 14.72
N VAL A 591 2.21 -8.61 13.62
CA VAL A 591 2.10 -9.90 12.96
C VAL A 591 3.07 -10.90 13.60
N ARG A 592 2.62 -12.14 13.80
CA ARG A 592 3.50 -13.23 14.23
C ARG A 592 4.37 -13.66 13.05
N GLY A 593 5.68 -13.78 13.27
CA GLY A 593 6.60 -14.24 12.22
C GLY A 593 6.47 -15.73 11.87
N ASP A 594 7.08 -16.11 10.76
CA ASP A 594 7.12 -17.50 10.29
C ASP A 594 8.05 -18.40 11.12
N ALA A 595 7.70 -19.69 11.28
CA ALA A 595 8.59 -20.64 11.97
C ALA A 595 9.55 -21.20 10.96
N ASN A 596 10.84 -20.92 11.18
CA ASN A 596 11.88 -21.74 10.63
C ASN A 596 12.54 -22.57 11.75
N GLY A 597 12.13 -23.84 11.87
CA GLY A 597 12.66 -24.77 12.87
C GLY A 597 12.25 -24.47 14.33
N SER A 598 10.94 -24.30 14.57
CA SER A 598 10.25 -24.23 15.88
C SER A 598 10.27 -22.92 16.69
N LYS A 599 11.06 -21.90 16.31
CA LYS A 599 11.02 -20.57 16.96
C LYS A 599 10.52 -19.48 16.01
N ARG A 600 9.69 -18.57 16.54
CA ARG A 600 9.04 -17.44 15.85
C ARG A 600 9.08 -16.21 16.76
N LEU A 601 9.24 -15.02 16.20
CA LEU A 601 8.95 -13.79 16.95
C LEU A 601 7.44 -13.69 17.17
N SER A 602 7.02 -13.59 18.43
CA SER A 602 5.63 -13.31 18.79
C SER A 602 5.32 -11.82 18.67
N PRO A 603 4.03 -11.44 18.59
CA PRO A 603 3.63 -10.03 18.67
C PRO A 603 4.19 -9.29 19.90
N ASN A 604 4.34 -9.98 21.03
CA ASN A 604 4.94 -9.41 22.23
C ASN A 604 6.45 -9.19 22.09
N ASP A 605 7.15 -10.03 21.33
CA ASP A 605 8.57 -9.86 21.06
C ASP A 605 8.81 -8.64 20.18
N VAL A 606 8.03 -8.52 19.10
CA VAL A 606 8.07 -7.38 18.18
C VAL A 606 7.80 -6.07 18.93
N ARG A 607 6.78 -6.06 19.81
CA ARG A 607 6.47 -4.91 20.67
C ARG A 607 7.66 -4.51 21.54
N LYS A 608 8.33 -5.46 22.19
CA LYS A 608 9.50 -5.19 23.04
C LYS A 608 10.67 -4.63 22.24
N ILE A 609 10.95 -5.19 21.06
CA ILE A 609 12.02 -4.74 20.18
C ILE A 609 11.79 -3.27 19.78
N LEU A 610 10.59 -2.95 19.30
CA LEU A 610 10.24 -1.57 18.91
C LEU A 610 10.25 -0.61 20.11
N GLN A 611 9.79 -1.07 21.28
CA GLN A 611 9.81 -0.26 22.51
C GLN A 611 11.25 0.08 22.93
N HIS A 612 12.14 -0.91 23.01
CA HIS A 612 13.54 -0.67 23.37
C HIS A 612 14.24 0.24 22.36
N ALA A 613 13.99 0.04 21.06
CA ALA A 613 14.51 0.90 20.01
C ALA A 613 14.04 2.36 20.19
N HIS A 614 12.74 2.56 20.46
CA HIS A 614 12.19 3.87 20.72
C HIS A 614 12.80 4.54 21.96
N GLU A 615 12.87 3.83 23.08
CA GLU A 615 13.47 4.32 24.33
C GLU A 615 14.95 4.70 24.15
N ALA A 616 15.69 3.96 23.31
CA ALA A 616 17.05 4.28 22.93
C ALA A 616 17.12 5.54 22.06
N ASN A 617 16.25 5.66 21.06
CA ASN A 617 16.20 6.83 20.17
C ASN A 617 15.95 8.14 20.93
N GLU A 618 15.07 8.12 21.94
CA GLU A 618 14.76 9.30 22.77
C GLU A 618 15.96 9.84 23.56
N ARG A 619 17.05 9.07 23.67
CA ARG A 619 18.29 9.44 24.36
C ARG A 619 19.39 9.93 23.41
N LEU A 620 19.14 9.94 22.10
CA LEU A 620 20.13 10.26 21.09
C LEU A 620 20.00 11.67 20.55
N ARG A 621 21.15 12.33 20.38
CA ARG A 621 21.27 13.55 19.59
C ARG A 621 21.29 13.20 18.11
N ALA A 622 20.36 13.76 17.35
CA ALA A 622 20.38 13.72 15.89
C ALA A 622 21.71 14.29 15.34
N ALA A 623 22.31 13.61 14.36
CA ALA A 623 23.54 14.08 13.70
C ALA A 623 23.27 15.30 12.81
N ILE A 624 22.11 15.32 12.14
CA ILE A 624 21.78 16.32 11.12
C ILE A 624 20.81 17.44 11.57
N ARG A 625 20.50 17.54 12.87
CA ARG A 625 19.57 18.57 13.41
C ARG A 625 20.26 19.55 14.34
N ARG A 626 20.08 20.85 14.09
CA ARG A 626 20.78 21.92 14.82
C ARG A 626 19.99 22.42 16.05
N ASP A 627 18.79 22.95 15.82
CA ASP A 627 18.10 23.77 16.84
C ASP A 627 16.91 23.05 17.50
N HIS A 628 15.86 22.61 16.77
CA HIS A 628 14.73 21.86 17.34
C HIS A 628 13.96 21.00 16.30
N PRO A 629 13.73 19.69 16.50
CA PRO A 629 14.15 18.88 17.64
C PRO A 629 15.64 18.55 17.57
N LYS A 630 16.29 18.48 18.72
CA LYS A 630 17.67 17.97 18.83
C LYS A 630 17.69 16.44 18.98
N ARG A 631 16.55 15.80 19.20
CA ARG A 631 16.47 14.35 19.34
C ARG A 631 16.51 13.70 17.97
N SER A 632 17.23 12.59 17.91
CA SER A 632 17.20 11.68 16.76
C SER A 632 15.76 11.30 16.42
N GLN A 633 15.43 11.33 15.13
CA GLN A 633 14.17 10.84 14.58
C GLN A 633 14.49 9.72 13.60
N VAL A 634 13.93 8.54 13.87
CA VAL A 634 14.20 7.33 13.10
C VAL A 634 12.93 6.57 12.79
N THR A 635 12.97 5.79 11.72
CA THR A 635 12.07 4.66 11.49
C THR A 635 12.77 3.38 11.89
N VAL A 636 12.05 2.48 12.57
CA VAL A 636 12.50 1.17 13.02
C VAL A 636 11.57 0.12 12.41
N ALA A 637 12.11 -0.91 11.78
CA ALA A 637 11.36 -2.01 11.21
C ALA A 637 11.86 -3.34 11.76
N VAL A 638 10.93 -4.27 12.03
CA VAL A 638 11.22 -5.65 12.44
C VAL A 638 10.68 -6.60 11.38
N VAL A 639 11.51 -7.54 10.94
CA VAL A 639 11.14 -8.55 9.95
C VAL A 639 11.41 -9.98 10.45
N ASP A 640 10.69 -10.95 9.90
CA ASP A 640 11.03 -12.36 10.07
C ASP A 640 12.11 -12.84 9.09
N LEU A 641 12.36 -14.16 9.07
CA LEU A 641 13.40 -14.78 8.22
C LEU A 641 13.07 -14.81 6.73
N ASN A 642 11.79 -14.64 6.40
CA ASN A 642 11.29 -14.55 5.03
C ASN A 642 11.19 -13.10 4.57
N GLY A 643 11.66 -12.14 5.39
CA GLY A 643 11.62 -10.72 5.09
C GLY A 643 10.22 -10.10 5.26
N ASN A 644 9.26 -10.80 5.86
CA ASN A 644 7.93 -10.25 6.13
C ASN A 644 8.03 -9.18 7.23
N ILE A 645 7.38 -8.03 7.03
CA ILE A 645 7.34 -6.96 8.02
C ILE A 645 6.40 -7.38 9.17
N LEU A 646 6.94 -7.45 10.39
CA LEU A 646 6.19 -7.82 11.60
C LEU A 646 5.70 -6.60 12.39
N GLY A 647 6.42 -5.48 12.29
CA GLY A 647 6.08 -4.22 12.91
C GLY A 647 7.04 -3.10 12.52
N VAL A 648 6.52 -1.87 12.50
CA VAL A 648 7.30 -0.65 12.21
C VAL A 648 6.94 0.41 13.24
N LEU A 649 7.92 1.21 13.63
CA LEU A 649 7.75 2.40 14.45
C LEU A 649 8.47 3.55 13.78
N ARG A 650 7.78 4.67 13.56
CA ARG A 650 8.39 5.89 13.03
C ARG A 650 8.30 7.04 14.02
N SER A 651 9.43 7.65 14.33
CA SER A 651 9.47 8.86 15.14
C SER A 651 8.90 10.03 14.34
N ARG A 652 8.15 10.93 14.99
CA ARG A 652 7.52 12.07 14.31
C ARG A 652 8.58 12.94 13.65
N ASP A 653 8.35 13.35 12.39
CA ASP A 653 9.32 14.14 11.61
C ASP A 653 10.63 13.38 11.25
N ALA A 654 10.68 12.05 11.37
CA ALA A 654 11.76 11.25 10.78
C ALA A 654 11.76 11.39 9.25
N PRO A 655 12.92 11.34 8.57
CA PRO A 655 12.94 11.38 7.10
C PRO A 655 12.09 10.26 6.49
N VAL A 656 11.33 10.57 5.43
CA VAL A 656 10.36 9.62 4.82
C VAL A 656 11.07 8.49 4.08
N PHE A 657 12.24 8.76 3.48
CA PHE A 657 13.08 7.70 2.89
C PHE A 657 13.44 6.60 3.89
N GLY A 658 13.50 6.96 5.19
CA GLY A 658 13.89 6.05 6.26
C GLY A 658 12.96 4.85 6.42
N TYR A 659 11.71 4.92 5.95
CA TYR A 659 10.78 3.80 6.04
C TYR A 659 11.26 2.60 5.23
N ASP A 660 11.36 2.78 3.90
CA ASP A 660 11.76 1.69 3.00
C ASP A 660 13.18 1.22 3.30
N VAL A 661 14.08 2.17 3.62
CA VAL A 661 15.44 1.84 4.03
C VAL A 661 15.47 0.99 5.30
N ALA A 662 14.68 1.31 6.34
CA ALA A 662 14.68 0.52 7.58
C ALA A 662 14.24 -0.93 7.32
N VAL A 663 13.25 -1.14 6.44
CA VAL A 663 12.81 -2.48 6.02
C VAL A 663 13.91 -3.22 5.27
N GLN A 664 14.52 -2.59 4.25
CA GLN A 664 15.63 -3.19 3.50
C GLN A 664 16.81 -3.55 4.40
N LYS A 665 17.16 -2.68 5.35
CA LYS A 665 18.22 -2.93 6.34
C LYS A 665 17.88 -4.13 7.24
N ALA A 666 16.62 -4.22 7.71
CA ALA A 666 16.17 -5.34 8.54
C ALA A 666 16.25 -6.68 7.79
N ARG A 667 15.79 -6.69 6.53
CA ARG A 667 15.85 -7.85 5.62
C ARG A 667 17.28 -8.26 5.34
N THR A 668 18.16 -7.30 5.07
CA THR A 668 19.58 -7.57 4.78
C THR A 668 20.25 -8.27 5.95
N ALA A 669 20.12 -7.75 7.17
CA ALA A 669 20.70 -8.38 8.35
C ALA A 669 20.13 -9.79 8.63
N ALA A 670 18.81 -9.96 8.48
CA ALA A 670 18.17 -11.26 8.63
C ALA A 670 18.70 -12.25 7.58
N PHE A 671 18.66 -11.88 6.30
CA PHE A 671 19.01 -12.73 5.17
C PHE A 671 20.46 -13.19 5.22
N PHE A 672 21.44 -12.27 5.31
CA PHE A 672 22.86 -12.64 5.27
C PHE A 672 23.33 -13.42 6.52
N SER A 673 22.50 -13.49 7.57
CA SER A 673 22.74 -14.30 8.75
C SER A 673 22.12 -15.71 8.68
N ARG A 674 21.36 -16.03 7.62
CA ARG A 674 20.74 -17.35 7.44
C ARG A 674 21.76 -18.41 7.05
N THR A 675 21.41 -19.67 7.31
CA THR A 675 22.25 -20.83 6.98
C THR A 675 22.33 -21.15 5.50
N ASP A 676 21.40 -20.63 4.70
CA ASP A 676 21.24 -20.90 3.27
C ASP A 676 21.48 -19.66 2.40
N ALA A 677 21.87 -18.52 2.99
CA ALA A 677 22.01 -17.25 2.27
C ALA A 677 22.92 -17.34 1.04
N GLY A 678 24.10 -17.94 1.20
CA GLY A 678 25.04 -18.15 0.10
C GLY A 678 24.52 -19.09 -0.98
N ASP A 679 23.65 -20.05 -0.63
CA ASP A 679 23.07 -20.99 -1.59
C ASP A 679 21.88 -20.37 -2.33
N GLU A 680 21.06 -19.54 -1.66
CA GLU A 680 20.00 -18.78 -2.34
C GLU A 680 20.58 -17.77 -3.34
N ILE A 681 21.62 -17.01 -2.99
CA ILE A 681 22.27 -16.08 -3.94
C ILE A 681 22.83 -16.85 -5.16
N LYS A 682 23.44 -18.02 -4.96
CA LYS A 682 23.97 -18.83 -6.08
C LYS A 682 22.86 -19.36 -6.99
N ARG A 683 21.67 -19.63 -6.44
CA ARG A 683 20.53 -20.18 -7.18
C ARG A 683 20.00 -19.22 -8.23
N LEU A 684 20.12 -17.91 -7.97
CA LEU A 684 19.72 -16.85 -8.91
C LEU A 684 20.41 -16.94 -10.28
N ASP A 685 21.63 -17.50 -10.37
CA ASP A 685 22.30 -17.74 -11.66
C ASP A 685 21.53 -18.74 -12.56
N HIS A 686 20.52 -19.44 -12.01
CA HIS A 686 19.66 -20.38 -12.70
C HIS A 686 18.18 -19.97 -12.73
N GLU A 687 17.74 -19.09 -11.83
CA GLU A 687 16.34 -18.63 -11.73
C GLU A 687 16.09 -17.36 -12.55
N VAL A 688 17.11 -16.50 -12.67
CA VAL A 688 17.06 -15.29 -13.49
C VAL A 688 17.50 -15.62 -14.91
N ASP A 689 16.82 -15.10 -15.94
CA ASP A 689 17.28 -15.22 -17.33
C ASP A 689 18.44 -14.25 -17.60
N VAL A 690 19.62 -14.62 -17.09
CA VAL A 690 20.87 -13.86 -17.25
C VAL A 690 21.20 -13.65 -18.73
N ALA A 691 20.87 -14.63 -19.60
CA ALA A 691 21.14 -14.53 -21.03
C ALA A 691 20.24 -13.47 -21.68
N ALA A 692 18.95 -13.42 -21.33
CA ALA A 692 18.05 -12.37 -21.77
C ALA A 692 18.52 -10.99 -21.29
N ILE A 693 18.87 -10.85 -20.00
CA ILE A 693 19.39 -9.57 -19.45
C ILE A 693 20.67 -9.12 -20.18
N GLN A 694 21.57 -10.04 -20.49
CA GLN A 694 22.79 -9.74 -21.26
C GLN A 694 22.50 -9.41 -22.73
N ALA A 695 21.45 -9.99 -23.31
CA ALA A 695 21.03 -9.78 -24.69
C ALA A 695 20.30 -8.44 -24.89
N ILE A 696 19.65 -7.89 -23.86
CA ILE A 696 19.02 -6.57 -23.88
C ILE A 696 20.02 -5.53 -24.42
N ASP A 697 19.73 -5.00 -25.60
CA ASP A 697 20.53 -4.01 -26.30
C ASP A 697 19.87 -2.64 -26.18
N LEU A 698 20.30 -1.88 -25.17
CA LEU A 698 19.89 -0.50 -24.93
C LEU A 698 20.92 0.50 -25.47
N GLY A 699 21.83 0.05 -26.35
CA GLY A 699 22.86 0.87 -26.96
C GLY A 699 24.29 0.42 -26.64
N SER A 700 25.14 1.32 -26.14
CA SER A 700 26.60 1.08 -26.07
C SER A 700 27.08 0.31 -24.82
N HIS A 701 26.18 0.01 -23.89
CA HIS A 701 26.50 -0.62 -22.60
C HIS A 701 25.62 -1.86 -22.38
N ARG A 702 26.06 -2.75 -21.50
CA ARG A 702 25.37 -4.00 -21.16
C ARG A 702 25.01 -3.96 -19.67
N LEU A 703 23.77 -4.37 -19.33
CA LEU A 703 23.27 -4.36 -17.96
C LEU A 703 24.14 -5.21 -17.03
N ILE A 704 24.49 -6.39 -17.52
CA ILE A 704 25.45 -7.31 -16.92
C ILE A 704 26.56 -7.54 -17.94
N ASP A 705 27.82 -7.55 -17.47
CA ASP A 705 28.97 -7.89 -18.29
C ASP A 705 28.75 -9.24 -19.01
N PRO A 706 28.76 -9.30 -20.35
CA PRO A 706 28.51 -10.53 -21.11
C PRO A 706 29.53 -11.65 -20.84
N SER A 707 30.68 -11.34 -20.26
CA SER A 707 31.67 -12.34 -19.86
C SER A 707 31.32 -13.05 -18.54
N LEU A 708 30.38 -12.52 -17.75
CA LEU A 708 29.95 -13.09 -16.49
C LEU A 708 28.83 -14.12 -16.71
N THR A 709 29.18 -15.40 -16.66
CA THR A 709 28.19 -16.50 -16.71
C THR A 709 27.48 -16.75 -15.38
N ARG A 710 28.02 -16.19 -14.28
CA ARG A 710 27.51 -16.34 -12.91
C ARG A 710 27.56 -15.01 -12.15
N PRO A 711 26.73 -14.02 -12.54
CA PRO A 711 26.76 -12.68 -11.95
C PRO A 711 26.48 -12.66 -10.45
N TYR A 712 25.75 -13.64 -9.90
CA TYR A 712 25.40 -13.72 -8.48
C TYR A 712 26.39 -14.58 -7.68
N ALA A 713 26.65 -15.83 -8.07
CA ALA A 713 27.52 -16.73 -7.31
C ALA A 713 28.96 -16.21 -7.15
N ARG A 714 29.43 -15.33 -8.06
CA ARG A 714 30.76 -14.71 -7.93
C ARG A 714 30.94 -13.97 -6.61
N HIS A 715 29.89 -13.33 -6.10
CA HIS A 715 29.93 -12.55 -4.86
C HIS A 715 30.10 -13.47 -3.65
N VAL A 716 29.35 -14.58 -3.62
CA VAL A 716 29.46 -15.62 -2.58
C VAL A 716 30.84 -16.27 -2.62
N ASN A 717 31.33 -16.64 -3.81
CA ASN A 717 32.65 -17.24 -3.97
C ASN A 717 33.76 -16.29 -3.48
N LYS A 718 33.64 -14.98 -3.77
CA LYS A 718 34.62 -13.99 -3.33
C LYS A 718 34.56 -13.75 -1.82
N ALA A 719 33.37 -13.67 -1.23
CA ALA A 719 33.19 -13.59 0.22
C ALA A 719 33.84 -14.79 0.93
N ARG A 720 33.65 -16.00 0.38
CA ARG A 720 34.29 -17.22 0.87
C ARG A 720 35.82 -17.14 0.85
N THR A 721 36.41 -16.61 -0.21
CA THR A 721 37.88 -16.43 -0.26
C THR A 721 38.42 -15.47 0.80
N LEU A 722 37.56 -14.62 1.36
CA LEU A 722 37.91 -13.73 2.47
C LEU A 722 37.60 -14.33 3.84
N GLY A 723 37.01 -15.54 3.91
CA GLY A 723 36.64 -16.20 5.17
C GLY A 723 35.22 -15.88 5.65
N VAL A 724 34.32 -15.43 4.74
CA VAL A 724 32.91 -15.21 5.03
C VAL A 724 32.08 -16.19 4.20
N GLU A 725 31.61 -17.27 4.82
CA GLU A 725 30.98 -18.40 4.12
C GLU A 725 29.52 -18.14 3.68
N LEU A 726 28.80 -17.22 4.36
CA LEU A 726 27.37 -16.95 4.15
C LEU A 726 26.48 -18.19 4.39
N ASP A 727 26.84 -18.98 5.40
CA ASP A 727 26.21 -20.24 5.81
C ASP A 727 25.64 -20.18 7.24
N GLY A 728 25.39 -18.97 7.74
CA GLY A 728 24.86 -18.72 9.08
C GLY A 728 25.88 -18.86 10.21
N SER A 729 27.15 -19.17 9.91
CA SER A 729 28.23 -19.18 10.92
C SER A 729 28.59 -17.78 11.43
N VAL A 730 28.19 -16.73 10.71
CA VAL A 730 28.46 -15.33 11.07
C VAL A 730 27.15 -14.57 11.17
N ALA A 731 26.94 -13.85 12.27
CA ALA A 731 25.85 -12.88 12.39
C ALA A 731 26.25 -11.56 11.72
N VAL A 732 25.59 -11.22 10.62
CA VAL A 732 25.95 -10.11 9.72
C VAL A 732 25.01 -8.92 9.95
N ALA A 733 25.57 -7.75 10.23
CA ALA A 733 24.85 -6.47 10.27
C ALA A 733 25.04 -5.69 8.95
N ASP A 734 24.22 -4.69 8.66
CA ASP A 734 24.41 -3.88 7.44
C ASP A 734 25.74 -3.13 7.44
N ARG A 735 26.30 -2.78 8.60
CA ARG A 735 27.65 -2.22 8.64
C ARG A 735 28.69 -3.22 8.13
N THR A 736 28.50 -4.51 8.42
CA THR A 736 29.32 -5.60 7.89
C THR A 736 29.12 -5.73 6.37
N GLY A 737 27.86 -5.79 5.92
CA GLY A 737 27.52 -5.89 4.50
C GLY A 737 28.07 -4.70 3.70
N GLY A 738 27.89 -3.49 4.20
CA GLY A 738 28.44 -2.25 3.65
C GLY A 738 29.95 -2.24 3.56
N PHE A 739 30.63 -2.73 4.59
CA PHE A 739 32.08 -2.90 4.57
C PHE A 739 32.53 -3.87 3.46
N LEU A 740 31.81 -4.98 3.26
CA LEU A 740 32.07 -5.94 2.19
C LEU A 740 31.66 -5.44 0.80
N SER A 741 30.81 -4.42 0.71
CA SER A 741 30.39 -3.75 -0.52
C SER A 741 31.29 -2.59 -0.92
N ARG A 742 32.32 -2.25 -0.13
CA ARG A 742 33.17 -1.09 -0.44
C ARG A 742 33.97 -1.30 -1.72
N PRO A 743 34.11 -0.24 -2.54
CA PRO A 743 35.01 -0.26 -3.70
C PRO A 743 36.47 -0.46 -3.29
N ARG A 744 36.81 -0.20 -2.02
CA ARG A 744 38.12 -0.38 -1.40
C ARG A 744 37.95 -0.94 0.01
N LEU A 745 38.62 -2.04 0.30
CA LEU A 745 38.46 -2.81 1.53
C LEU A 745 39.82 -2.94 2.25
N PRO A 746 40.06 -2.23 3.36
CA PRO A 746 39.15 -1.25 3.98
C PRO A 746 39.15 0.08 3.24
N ASP A 747 38.15 0.88 3.57
CA ASP A 747 38.02 2.27 3.15
C ASP A 747 39.18 3.16 3.65
N GLY A 748 39.32 4.35 3.05
CA GLY A 748 40.36 5.32 3.42
C GLY A 748 41.79 4.91 3.00
N LEU A 749 41.99 3.70 2.46
CA LEU A 749 43.26 3.23 1.93
C LEU A 749 43.25 3.20 0.40
N GLU A 750 44.00 4.12 -0.21
CA GLU A 750 44.21 4.16 -1.65
C GLU A 750 44.89 2.86 -2.14
N GLY A 751 44.32 2.21 -3.15
CA GLY A 751 44.84 0.97 -3.72
C GLY A 751 44.49 -0.31 -2.95
N ALA A 752 43.69 -0.22 -1.88
CA ALA A 752 43.17 -1.40 -1.19
C ALA A 752 42.34 -2.30 -2.13
N PRO A 753 42.29 -3.63 -1.88
CA PRO A 753 41.51 -4.54 -2.70
C PRO A 753 40.02 -4.21 -2.64
N ARG A 754 39.29 -4.62 -3.67
CA ARG A 754 37.82 -4.48 -3.73
C ARG A 754 37.13 -5.45 -2.76
N GLY A 755 36.05 -5.00 -2.12
CA GLY A 755 35.19 -5.86 -1.31
C GLY A 755 34.49 -6.95 -2.14
N PRO A 756 34.07 -8.07 -1.55
CA PRO A 756 33.49 -9.18 -2.29
C PRO A 756 32.13 -8.86 -2.94
N PHE A 757 31.42 -7.84 -2.44
CA PHE A 757 30.11 -7.43 -2.92
C PHE A 757 30.15 -6.25 -3.90
N THR A 758 31.32 -5.68 -4.20
CA THR A 758 31.42 -4.52 -5.09
C THR A 758 31.37 -4.89 -6.59
N ALA A 759 31.07 -3.89 -7.43
CA ALA A 759 31.20 -3.97 -8.89
C ALA A 759 32.65 -4.23 -9.36
N LEU A 760 32.81 -4.84 -10.53
CA LEU A 760 34.11 -5.27 -11.09
C LEU A 760 34.68 -4.28 -12.11
N PRO A 761 36.00 -4.25 -12.33
CA PRO A 761 36.60 -3.52 -13.44
C PRO A 761 35.97 -3.90 -14.80
N PRO A 762 35.87 -2.98 -15.77
CA PRO A 762 36.46 -1.63 -15.78
C PRO A 762 35.64 -0.56 -15.04
N ASP A 763 34.63 -0.92 -14.24
CA ASP A 763 33.84 0.03 -13.47
C ASP A 763 34.71 0.78 -12.45
N ARG A 764 34.62 2.12 -12.45
CA ARG A 764 35.10 2.93 -11.34
C ARG A 764 34.08 2.85 -10.21
N PHE A 765 34.25 3.66 -9.18
CA PHE A 765 33.16 3.92 -8.26
C PHE A 765 31.95 4.47 -9.03
N SER A 766 30.77 3.94 -8.74
CA SER A 766 29.52 4.54 -9.15
C SER A 766 28.45 4.39 -8.07
N PRO A 767 27.70 5.47 -7.76
CA PRO A 767 26.49 5.38 -6.95
C PRO A 767 25.37 4.56 -7.61
N PHE A 768 25.45 4.31 -8.91
CA PHE A 768 24.44 3.63 -9.71
C PHE A 768 24.83 2.17 -10.07
N ASN A 769 26.02 1.75 -9.65
CA ASN A 769 26.52 0.38 -9.76
C ASN A 769 27.43 0.03 -8.58
N THR A 770 26.80 -0.45 -7.51
CA THR A 770 27.45 -0.79 -6.23
C THR A 770 27.82 -2.28 -6.14
N GLY A 771 27.48 -3.10 -7.13
CA GLY A 771 27.80 -4.53 -7.17
C GLY A 771 26.60 -5.42 -6.83
N LEU A 772 26.71 -6.25 -5.79
CA LEU A 772 25.68 -7.21 -5.39
C LEU A 772 24.32 -6.52 -5.19
N GLN A 773 24.30 -5.37 -4.51
CA GLN A 773 23.10 -4.57 -4.31
C GLN A 773 22.43 -4.19 -5.64
N THR A 774 23.21 -3.79 -6.65
CA THR A 774 22.67 -3.42 -7.97
C THR A 774 22.19 -4.65 -8.73
N VAL A 775 23.02 -5.69 -8.88
CA VAL A 775 22.67 -6.86 -9.71
C VAL A 775 21.45 -7.60 -9.18
N LEU A 776 21.18 -7.54 -7.88
CA LEU A 776 19.97 -8.10 -7.29
C LEU A 776 18.70 -7.44 -7.85
N ILE A 777 18.68 -6.11 -8.01
CA ILE A 777 17.45 -5.37 -8.38
C ILE A 777 17.32 -5.08 -9.88
N LEU A 778 18.32 -5.46 -10.69
CA LEU A 778 18.35 -5.11 -12.11
C LEU A 778 17.24 -5.76 -12.95
N PRO A 779 16.93 -7.06 -12.82
CA PRO A 779 15.94 -7.72 -13.68
C PRO A 779 14.62 -6.95 -13.67
N GLU A 780 14.08 -6.71 -12.48
CA GLU A 780 12.75 -6.16 -12.31
C GLU A 780 12.71 -4.63 -12.48
N LEU A 781 13.82 -3.93 -12.19
CA LEU A 781 13.93 -2.51 -12.54
C LEU A 781 13.92 -2.31 -14.07
N VAL A 782 14.52 -3.22 -14.82
CA VAL A 782 14.57 -3.15 -16.29
C VAL A 782 13.20 -3.48 -16.89
N GLU A 783 12.50 -4.49 -16.38
CA GLU A 783 11.10 -4.78 -16.74
C GLU A 783 10.23 -3.53 -16.58
N PHE A 784 10.28 -2.89 -15.40
CA PHE A 784 9.56 -1.64 -15.15
C PHE A 784 9.87 -0.56 -16.21
N LEU A 785 11.15 -0.36 -16.54
CA LEU A 785 11.55 0.64 -17.53
C LEU A 785 11.09 0.27 -18.95
N MET A 786 11.10 -1.02 -19.31
CA MET A 786 10.60 -1.51 -20.60
C MET A 786 9.09 -1.28 -20.72
N GLU A 787 8.32 -1.62 -19.69
CA GLU A 787 6.88 -1.36 -19.66
C GLU A 787 6.55 0.13 -19.71
N PHE A 788 7.30 0.94 -18.94
CA PHE A 788 7.10 2.38 -18.91
C PHE A 788 7.32 3.00 -20.30
N THR A 789 8.39 2.58 -20.99
CA THR A 789 8.76 3.12 -22.31
C THR A 789 7.92 2.55 -23.46
N ALA A 790 7.23 1.43 -23.26
CA ALA A 790 6.29 0.87 -24.22
C ALA A 790 4.96 1.67 -24.31
N LEU A 791 4.66 2.50 -23.30
CA LEU A 791 3.46 3.32 -23.23
C LEU A 791 3.72 4.76 -23.69
N ASP A 792 2.65 5.49 -24.02
CA ASP A 792 2.73 6.94 -24.08
C ASP A 792 3.14 7.47 -22.69
N GLU A 793 4.09 8.41 -22.67
CA GLU A 793 4.72 8.84 -21.43
C GLU A 793 3.74 9.51 -20.44
N SER A 794 2.69 10.20 -20.92
CA SER A 794 1.65 10.70 -20.01
C SER A 794 0.84 9.56 -19.39
N ILE A 795 0.48 8.58 -20.21
CA ILE A 795 -0.24 7.39 -19.74
C ILE A 795 0.63 6.61 -18.74
N ALA A 796 1.94 6.47 -19.00
CA ALA A 796 2.88 5.80 -18.12
C ALA A 796 3.02 6.51 -16.76
N LEU A 797 3.12 7.84 -16.75
CA LEU A 797 3.19 8.63 -15.52
C LEU A 797 1.87 8.59 -14.72
N ALA A 798 0.73 8.65 -15.41
CA ALA A 798 -0.57 8.47 -14.79
C ALA A 798 -0.69 7.09 -14.14
N ARG A 799 -0.29 6.03 -14.85
CA ARG A 799 -0.27 4.65 -14.33
C ARG A 799 0.67 4.51 -13.14
N PHE A 800 1.91 5.01 -13.23
CA PHE A 800 2.85 5.00 -12.11
C PHE A 800 2.27 5.69 -10.87
N THR A 801 1.68 6.87 -11.05
CA THR A 801 1.11 7.65 -9.95
C THR A 801 -0.11 6.96 -9.33
N ASN A 802 -0.92 6.29 -10.14
CA ASN A 802 -2.06 5.49 -9.67
C ASN A 802 -1.64 4.11 -9.13
N GLY A 803 -0.35 3.76 -9.21
CA GLY A 803 0.14 2.45 -8.81
C GLY A 803 -0.37 1.32 -9.72
N VAL A 804 -0.34 1.49 -11.06
CA VAL A 804 -0.83 0.54 -12.10
C VAL A 804 0.18 0.26 -13.24
N VAL A 805 1.48 0.02 -12.97
CA VAL A 805 2.46 -0.34 -14.02
C VAL A 805 2.74 -1.85 -13.97
N GLY A 806 2.29 -2.56 -15.00
CA GLY A 806 2.21 -4.02 -15.13
C GLY A 806 1.07 -4.41 -16.09
N ASP A 807 1.04 -5.66 -16.54
CA ASP A 807 0.13 -6.31 -17.50
C ASP A 807 -1.35 -6.45 -17.06
N GLY A 808 -1.79 -5.56 -16.16
CA GLY A 808 -3.22 -5.30 -15.89
C GLY A 808 -3.63 -5.27 -14.42
N GLY A 809 -2.68 -5.37 -13.46
CA GLY A 809 -2.99 -5.58 -12.04
C GLY A 809 -2.58 -4.50 -11.03
N GLY A 810 -1.75 -3.52 -11.36
CA GLY A 810 -1.13 -2.64 -10.35
C GLY A 810 0.35 -2.41 -10.68
N VAL A 811 1.04 -1.46 -10.03
CA VAL A 811 2.51 -1.47 -9.88
C VAL A 811 2.81 -2.66 -8.99
N VAL A 812 3.04 -3.79 -9.64
CA VAL A 812 3.46 -5.03 -9.01
C VAL A 812 4.75 -4.73 -8.21
N PRO A 813 4.82 -5.06 -6.91
CA PRO A 813 6.11 -5.17 -6.21
C PRO A 813 7.05 -6.08 -7.03
N LEU A 814 8.38 -6.03 -6.87
CA LEU A 814 9.38 -6.86 -7.61
C LEU A 814 9.17 -8.39 -7.41
N ASP A 815 8.06 -8.83 -6.82
CA ASP A 815 7.90 -10.14 -6.22
C ASP A 815 6.55 -10.83 -6.53
N ASP A 816 5.52 -10.14 -7.06
CA ASP A 816 4.30 -10.88 -7.47
C ASP A 816 4.43 -11.58 -8.84
N ASN A 817 5.56 -11.41 -9.54
CA ASN A 817 5.87 -12.09 -10.82
C ASN A 817 6.20 -13.59 -10.67
N ALA A 818 6.10 -14.17 -9.47
CA ALA A 818 6.18 -15.61 -9.27
C ALA A 818 4.98 -16.33 -9.94
N GLY A 819 5.04 -16.51 -11.26
CA GLY A 819 4.03 -17.21 -12.05
C GLY A 819 3.54 -16.53 -13.32
N ASP A 820 4.01 -15.32 -13.66
CA ASP A 820 3.68 -14.70 -14.95
C ASP A 820 4.57 -15.26 -16.05
N ALA A 821 4.12 -16.35 -16.67
CA ALA A 821 4.82 -17.01 -17.78
C ALA A 821 4.73 -16.20 -19.10
N GLY A 822 5.01 -14.91 -19.06
CA GLY A 822 5.13 -14.03 -20.21
C GLY A 822 6.48 -14.18 -20.92
N PRO A 823 6.57 -13.89 -22.23
CA PRO A 823 7.82 -13.96 -22.99
C PRO A 823 8.87 -12.91 -22.61
N ASP A 824 8.50 -11.91 -21.80
CA ASP A 824 9.36 -10.79 -21.38
C ASP A 824 9.71 -10.81 -19.87
N ASP A 825 9.40 -11.91 -19.16
CA ASP A 825 9.72 -12.10 -17.73
C ASP A 825 11.21 -12.48 -17.57
N LEU A 826 12.00 -11.58 -16.98
CA LEU A 826 13.43 -11.74 -16.74
C LEU A 826 13.72 -12.47 -15.41
N ASN A 827 12.71 -12.65 -14.55
CA ASN A 827 12.82 -13.37 -13.28
C ASN A 827 11.61 -14.32 -13.01
N PRO A 828 11.41 -15.36 -13.86
CA PRO A 828 10.27 -16.27 -13.77
C PRO A 828 10.26 -17.18 -12.54
N GLY A 829 11.36 -17.20 -11.78
CA GLY A 829 11.44 -17.90 -10.49
C GLY A 829 10.71 -17.19 -9.35
N GLY A 830 10.35 -15.91 -9.52
CA GLY A 830 9.73 -15.10 -8.48
C GLY A 830 10.73 -14.57 -7.45
N GLY A 831 11.12 -13.31 -7.62
CA GLY A 831 11.76 -12.47 -6.61
C GLY A 831 13.22 -12.80 -6.26
N LEU A 832 13.86 -11.83 -5.62
CA LEU A 832 15.11 -11.94 -4.87
C LEU A 832 15.13 -13.15 -3.92
N PRO A 833 16.30 -13.65 -3.45
CA PRO A 833 16.43 -14.87 -2.64
C PRO A 833 15.24 -15.19 -1.72
N GLY A 834 14.37 -16.09 -2.17
CA GLY A 834 13.18 -16.58 -1.46
C GLY A 834 12.26 -15.49 -0.89
N ARG A 835 12.05 -14.38 -1.61
CA ARG A 835 11.32 -13.17 -1.16
C ARG A 835 11.92 -12.43 0.03
N SER A 836 13.04 -12.93 0.58
CA SER A 836 13.58 -12.49 1.86
C SER A 836 14.27 -11.12 1.81
N LEU A 837 14.67 -10.70 0.61
CA LEU A 837 15.11 -9.33 0.34
C LEU A 837 14.01 -8.47 -0.31
N ALA A 838 13.08 -9.09 -1.04
CA ALA A 838 11.94 -8.49 -1.79
C ALA A 838 12.29 -7.29 -2.70
N ASN A 839 12.72 -6.15 -2.12
CA ASN A 839 13.04 -4.90 -2.82
C ASN A 839 14.54 -4.53 -2.80
N GLY A 840 15.40 -5.52 -2.59
CA GLY A 840 16.85 -5.37 -2.61
C GLY A 840 17.49 -5.47 -1.23
N MET A 841 18.79 -5.19 -1.18
CA MET A 841 19.56 -5.11 0.05
C MET A 841 20.02 -3.67 0.30
N GLN A 842 20.37 -3.37 1.56
CA GLN A 842 21.01 -2.11 1.91
C GLN A 842 22.46 -2.32 2.39
N ILE A 843 23.32 -1.34 2.13
CA ILE A 843 24.78 -1.46 2.34
C ILE A 843 25.36 -0.34 3.22
N PHE A 844 24.54 0.21 4.11
CA PHE A 844 24.99 1.14 5.14
C PHE A 844 24.34 0.88 6.49
N ALA A 845 25.05 1.27 7.54
CA ALA A 845 24.77 0.93 8.94
C ALA A 845 23.34 1.23 9.42
N GLY A 846 22.89 0.50 10.44
CA GLY A 846 21.54 0.62 11.00
C GLY A 846 20.73 -0.68 11.07
N SER A 847 21.33 -1.86 11.11
CA SER A 847 20.58 -3.11 11.34
C SER A 847 21.39 -4.16 12.07
N VAL A 848 20.69 -5.06 12.74
CA VAL A 848 21.27 -6.26 13.34
C VAL A 848 20.31 -7.46 13.21
N PRO A 849 20.84 -8.69 13.07
CA PRO A 849 20.03 -9.90 13.11
C PRO A 849 19.57 -10.20 14.54
N LEU A 850 18.41 -10.84 14.68
CA LEU A 850 17.80 -11.20 15.95
C LEU A 850 18.00 -12.71 16.22
N TYR A 851 18.58 -13.03 17.37
CA TYR A 851 18.88 -14.40 17.82
C TYR A 851 18.25 -14.72 19.18
N GLU A 852 17.54 -15.85 19.27
CA GLU A 852 16.93 -16.32 20.50
C GLU A 852 17.21 -17.81 20.74
N GLY A 853 17.82 -18.15 21.88
CA GLY A 853 18.21 -19.53 22.19
C GLY A 853 19.15 -20.15 21.15
N GLY A 854 20.09 -19.36 20.63
CA GLY A 854 21.09 -19.80 19.66
C GLY A 854 20.63 -19.89 18.21
N ARG A 855 19.38 -19.50 17.90
CA ARG A 855 18.80 -19.57 16.55
C ARG A 855 18.45 -18.17 16.05
N LEU A 856 18.67 -17.93 14.76
CA LEU A 856 18.19 -16.73 14.09
C LEU A 856 16.65 -16.75 14.04
N VAL A 857 16.02 -15.63 14.39
CA VAL A 857 14.54 -15.48 14.45
C VAL A 857 14.00 -14.27 13.67
N GLY A 858 14.87 -13.41 13.13
CA GLY A 858 14.47 -12.25 12.33
C GLY A 858 15.58 -11.21 12.22
N GLY A 859 15.21 -9.98 11.87
CA GLY A 859 16.11 -8.82 11.83
C GLY A 859 15.41 -7.53 12.26
N VAL A 860 16.17 -6.59 12.79
CA VAL A 860 15.72 -5.22 13.07
C VAL A 860 16.57 -4.24 12.27
N GLY A 861 15.91 -3.27 11.64
CA GLY A 861 16.55 -2.23 10.83
C GLY A 861 16.04 -0.85 11.24
N VAL A 862 16.90 0.14 11.14
CA VAL A 862 16.69 1.51 11.57
C VAL A 862 17.24 2.47 10.54
N SER A 863 16.49 3.53 10.23
CA SER A 863 16.97 4.61 9.37
C SER A 863 16.40 5.96 9.79
N GLY A 864 17.27 6.95 9.91
CA GLY A 864 16.86 8.30 10.26
C GLY A 864 17.99 9.33 10.19
N ASP A 865 18.18 10.07 11.28
CA ASP A 865 19.04 11.25 11.32
C ASP A 865 20.56 10.99 11.28
N GLY A 866 21.03 9.74 11.41
CA GLY A 866 22.45 9.44 11.34
C GLY A 866 22.77 7.95 11.52
N ILE A 867 23.80 7.47 10.82
CA ILE A 867 24.09 6.03 10.73
C ILE A 867 24.63 5.41 12.03
N GLU A 868 25.33 6.18 12.88
CA GLU A 868 25.70 5.72 14.22
C GLU A 868 24.50 5.73 15.19
N GLN A 869 23.56 6.67 15.02
CA GLN A 869 22.30 6.65 15.76
C GLN A 869 21.47 5.42 15.37
N ASP A 870 21.39 5.14 14.07
CA ASP A 870 20.69 3.97 13.53
C ASP A 870 21.25 2.67 14.12
N ASP A 871 22.58 2.50 14.14
CA ASP A 871 23.24 1.34 14.76
C ASP A 871 22.93 1.20 16.26
N TYR A 872 22.97 2.32 16.99
CA TYR A 872 22.68 2.33 18.42
C TYR A 872 21.23 1.92 18.69
N VAL A 873 20.28 2.48 17.95
CA VAL A 873 18.86 2.12 18.08
C VAL A 873 18.61 0.67 17.68
N ALA A 874 19.26 0.18 16.63
CA ALA A 874 19.10 -1.20 16.16
C ALA A 874 19.60 -2.21 17.21
N ILE A 875 20.78 -1.99 17.79
CA ILE A 875 21.33 -2.92 18.80
C ILE A 875 20.53 -2.89 20.11
N GLU A 876 20.06 -1.72 20.53
CA GLU A 876 19.24 -1.59 21.74
C GLU A 876 17.85 -2.21 21.51
N GLY A 877 17.27 -2.04 20.31
CA GLY A 877 16.07 -2.75 19.89
C GLY A 877 16.23 -4.27 19.98
N ALA A 878 17.40 -4.78 19.59
CA ALA A 878 17.73 -6.20 19.68
C ALA A 878 18.05 -6.69 21.11
N HIS A 879 17.94 -5.85 22.15
CA HIS A 879 18.19 -6.26 23.53
C HIS A 879 17.31 -7.45 23.95
N GLY A 880 17.94 -8.54 24.37
CA GLY A 880 17.29 -9.82 24.67
C GLY A 880 17.25 -10.81 23.50
N TYR A 881 17.53 -10.36 22.28
CA TYR A 881 17.55 -11.13 21.03
C TYR A 881 18.94 -11.13 20.38
N GLN A 882 19.99 -11.25 21.21
CA GLN A 882 21.39 -11.39 20.78
C GLN A 882 21.99 -12.68 21.38
N GLN A 883 21.16 -13.70 21.59
CA GLN A 883 21.56 -14.98 22.19
C GLN A 883 22.18 -15.87 21.12
N PHE A 884 23.40 -15.57 20.69
CA PHE A 884 24.11 -16.34 19.67
C PHE A 884 24.37 -17.78 20.14
N GLY A 885 24.23 -18.73 19.22
CA GLY A 885 24.57 -20.13 19.48
C GLY A 885 26.08 -20.33 19.44
N SER A 886 26.59 -21.44 19.98
CA SER A 886 28.03 -21.73 19.95
C SER A 886 28.61 -21.89 18.54
N SER A 887 27.75 -22.06 17.52
CA SER A 887 28.11 -22.16 16.11
C SER A 887 28.04 -20.82 15.35
N VAL A 888 27.65 -19.73 16.02
CA VAL A 888 27.46 -18.42 15.40
C VAL A 888 28.43 -17.43 16.02
N THR A 889 29.26 -16.82 15.19
CA THR A 889 30.21 -15.78 15.58
C THR A 889 29.65 -14.42 15.20
N ARG A 890 29.68 -13.43 16.09
CA ARG A 890 29.28 -12.07 15.72
C ARG A 890 30.32 -11.49 14.76
N ALA A 891 29.90 -10.73 13.75
CA ALA A 891 30.84 -10.28 12.71
C ALA A 891 32.10 -9.61 13.27
N ASP A 892 31.98 -8.83 14.34
CA ASP A 892 33.11 -8.14 14.97
C ASP A 892 34.05 -9.04 15.80
N GLU A 893 33.86 -10.35 15.78
CA GLU A 893 34.80 -11.36 16.27
C GLU A 893 35.49 -12.11 15.11
N VAL A 894 35.05 -11.89 13.87
CA VAL A 894 35.61 -12.47 12.65
C VAL A 894 36.70 -11.58 12.07
N HIS A 895 37.80 -12.21 11.66
CA HIS A 895 38.88 -11.58 10.90
C HIS A 895 38.92 -12.17 9.50
N ILE A 896 38.77 -11.32 8.49
CA ILE A 896 38.88 -11.76 7.09
C ILE A 896 40.34 -11.92 6.67
N ALA A 897 40.55 -12.53 5.49
CA ALA A 897 41.86 -12.62 4.87
C ALA A 897 42.59 -11.26 4.86
N GLY A 898 43.84 -11.26 5.32
CA GLY A 898 44.61 -10.03 5.58
C GLY A 898 44.53 -9.52 7.03
N GLY A 899 43.81 -10.21 7.93
CA GLY A 899 43.75 -9.89 9.35
C GLY A 899 42.83 -8.71 9.70
N ILE A 900 41.95 -8.32 8.77
CA ILE A 900 41.04 -7.19 8.96
C ILE A 900 39.82 -7.67 9.75
N ARG A 901 39.53 -7.01 10.88
CA ARG A 901 38.33 -7.28 11.68
C ARG A 901 37.08 -6.74 10.98
N LEU A 902 36.02 -7.53 10.87
CA LEU A 902 34.75 -7.04 10.31
C LEU A 902 34.06 -6.08 11.30
N PRO A 903 33.38 -5.03 10.83
CA PRO A 903 32.57 -4.19 11.69
C PRO A 903 31.18 -4.81 11.92
N TYR A 904 30.56 -4.54 13.07
CA TYR A 904 29.18 -4.97 13.37
C TYR A 904 28.27 -3.76 13.66
N VAL A 905 28.56 -2.98 14.70
CA VAL A 905 27.90 -1.70 15.00
C VAL A 905 28.93 -0.67 15.45
N LYS A 906 28.61 0.62 15.28
CA LYS A 906 29.43 1.74 15.77
C LYS A 906 28.54 2.74 16.50
N PHE A 907 28.93 3.10 17.72
CA PHE A 907 28.13 4.02 18.54
C PHE A 907 28.57 5.48 18.40
N PRO A 908 27.64 6.44 18.56
CA PRO A 908 27.96 7.86 18.57
C PRO A 908 28.95 8.20 19.70
N ARG A 909 29.88 9.13 19.44
CA ARG A 909 30.88 9.57 20.43
C ARG A 909 30.29 10.34 21.62
N ALA A 910 29.09 10.91 21.50
CA ALA A 910 28.41 11.66 22.55
C ALA A 910 26.96 11.21 22.71
N ARG A 911 26.58 10.79 23.93
CA ARG A 911 25.18 10.57 24.34
C ARG A 911 24.60 11.91 24.79
N PHE A 912 23.27 12.07 24.82
CA PHE A 912 22.68 13.14 25.65
C PHE A 912 23.01 12.82 27.11
N GLU A 913 24.05 13.43 27.65
CA GLU A 913 24.13 13.63 29.09
C GLU A 913 23.15 14.78 29.39
N GLY A 914 22.03 14.44 30.03
CA GLY A 914 20.95 15.38 30.28
C GLY A 914 21.45 16.67 30.97
N GLN A 915 21.06 17.81 30.40
CA GLN A 915 20.80 19.01 31.17
C GLN A 915 19.30 19.11 31.42
#